data_AF-A0A9P6USS8-F1
#
_entry.id   AF-A0A9P6USS8-F1
#
_cell.length_a   1.000
_cell.length_b   1.000
_cell.length_c   1.000
_cell.angle_alpha   90.00
_cell.angle_beta   90.00
_cell.angle_gamma   90.00
#
_symmetry.space_group_name_H-M   'P 1'
#
loop_
_entity.id
_entity.type
_entity.pdbx_description
1 polymer ?
#
loop_
_entity_poly.entity_id
_entity_poly.type
_entity_poly.pdbx_seq_one_letter_code
_entity_poly.pdbx_strand_id
1 'polypeptide(L)'
;MAMKHESSPSLLESDPKRTRLDSASSRDQDLKARLTSVLRGKDKLQSVIKNPSSVDALFQIPCCGRCMLKTLGVQDLVVYELPSKEIKQILLDLCIGSKPTPETCSTLADIEPICVACVGAVQFAEDYIAGIMARISAEAFVATTFNLTVTLPTSTLVRNHAAVVYMRKQLPEFQSALVELKDVFKQLICGPIERQTGMTMNASSEFTIQVSLRHEETADDHVFLSKMPESGLVIKSKRENRKNVMVGAGRPHIIKALSSVSDDRFSALGKVPPSSLLTRPELESVEFSRESVYMGGRYLKFTRDVSQTPWTAGTQVLAELSVSGIICPAIKDAHRADDFKFVTAGREDANVRMLGDGRPFYIELINPREPTLSSVAIRQLGLHINTILPEKVQVRSLTAIDAEDTKVIKEGEETKTKSYSALCWTSKPVDQAMIEAVNAYADKPFFVEQQTPIRVLQRRAQMIRKKQIHSLKAFPLEGHFLVVHLHTEAGTYIKEFVHSDLGRNQPSLASIIGCETDIMELDFADVVPKTAENFRALSTGEKGIGKSTGKPLTFKGAPFHRVIPEFMIQGGDFSEQNGTGGESIYGAKFEDENFDLKHDTPFLLSMANAGPGTNGSQFFITTVPTPHLDGKHVVFGKVLKGISVVREIERTPKGSNDTPLSPVIITNCGELAEGEDDGVASPDVGDKYADWPDDYEGPMEDKDLVAIAQDLKNLGNSFFKAKDYAKAMNKYKKAIRYLSEKPVFDDDDTPELIRDYYAVKIPCYLNRGFCALKLGQPELAIKDMTVVLEFDPQYPSEADKTKAYFRRGSAYVIRNDLESAKSDLEKAKKLSPKDGGVLKELEGVNAKLQAKREKEKKAYAKMFA
;
A
#
# COMPACT_ATOMS: atom_id res chain seq x y z
N MET A 1 13.04 49.24 -22.02
CA MET A 1 12.44 48.88 -23.32
C MET A 1 11.92 47.46 -23.17
N ALA A 2 10.63 47.27 -22.85
CA ALA A 2 9.49 47.06 -23.78
C ALA A 2 9.55 45.64 -24.41
N MET A 3 8.53 44.76 -24.39
CA MET A 3 7.09 44.91 -24.45
C MET A 3 6.31 43.68 -23.92
N LYS A 4 5.12 43.96 -23.36
CA LYS A 4 3.78 43.34 -23.52
C LYS A 4 3.54 41.82 -23.35
N HIS A 5 2.62 41.51 -22.44
CA HIS A 5 1.43 40.72 -22.77
C HIS A 5 0.16 41.33 -22.13
N GLU A 6 -0.94 41.18 -22.84
CA GLU A 6 -2.19 41.95 -22.77
C GLU A 6 -3.17 41.51 -21.67
N SER A 7 -3.99 42.49 -21.27
CA SER A 7 -5.07 42.48 -20.29
C SER A 7 -6.44 42.09 -20.86
N SER A 8 -7.30 41.45 -20.06
CA SER A 8 -8.79 41.49 -20.10
C SER A 8 -9.36 40.83 -18.83
N PRO A 9 -10.58 41.15 -18.36
CA PRO A 9 -10.98 42.35 -17.62
C PRO A 9 -11.36 42.07 -16.15
N SER A 10 -11.38 43.15 -15.37
CA SER A 10 -11.78 43.26 -13.97
C SER A 10 -13.08 42.54 -13.60
N LEU A 11 -12.99 41.55 -12.71
CA LEU A 11 -14.08 41.18 -11.80
C LEU A 11 -13.91 42.00 -10.53
N LEU A 12 -14.93 42.80 -10.22
CA LEU A 12 -15.07 43.56 -8.99
C LEU A 12 -14.68 42.72 -7.77
N GLU A 13 -13.59 43.11 -7.10
CA GLU A 13 -13.28 42.66 -5.76
C GLU A 13 -14.40 43.13 -4.82
N SER A 14 -15.33 42.23 -4.50
CA SER A 14 -16.12 42.38 -3.29
C SER A 14 -15.19 42.09 -2.11
N ASP A 15 -14.85 43.16 -1.39
CA ASP A 15 -13.98 43.16 -0.21
C ASP A 15 -14.38 42.03 0.78
N PRO A 16 -13.57 40.95 0.92
CA PRO A 16 -13.90 39.80 1.76
C PRO A 16 -13.87 40.12 3.26
N LYS A 17 -13.44 41.33 3.64
CA LYS A 17 -13.59 41.84 5.02
C LYS A 17 -15.03 42.28 5.31
N ARG A 18 -15.78 42.76 4.32
CA ARG A 18 -17.12 43.34 4.51
C ARG A 18 -18.21 42.26 4.66
N THR A 19 -18.14 41.18 3.88
CA THR A 19 -19.03 40.00 4.01
C THR A 19 -18.76 39.14 5.26
N ARG A 20 -17.55 39.20 5.83
CA ARG A 20 -17.20 38.51 7.09
C ARG A 20 -17.74 39.21 8.35
N LEU A 21 -17.82 40.53 8.35
CA LEU A 21 -18.39 41.30 9.47
C LEU A 21 -19.92 41.13 9.57
N ASP A 22 -20.61 41.09 8.42
CA ASP A 22 -22.06 40.90 8.39
C ASP A 22 -22.49 39.48 8.82
N SER A 23 -21.71 38.45 8.46
CA SER A 23 -21.99 37.04 8.83
C SER A 23 -21.68 36.70 10.30
N ALA A 24 -20.66 37.31 10.91
CA ALA A 24 -20.39 37.17 12.34
C ALA A 24 -21.49 37.80 13.20
N SER A 25 -21.99 38.98 12.81
CA SER A 25 -23.08 39.66 13.54
C SER A 25 -24.39 38.87 13.52
N SER A 26 -24.69 38.19 12.39
CA SER A 26 -25.88 37.35 12.23
C SER A 26 -25.82 36.07 13.08
N ARG A 27 -24.65 35.41 13.12
CA ARG A 27 -24.43 34.23 13.99
C ARG A 27 -24.54 34.58 15.47
N ASP A 28 -23.93 35.68 15.91
CA ASP A 28 -24.00 36.10 17.31
C ASP A 28 -25.42 36.47 17.71
N GLN A 29 -26.20 37.09 16.82
CA GLN A 29 -27.63 37.35 17.05
C GLN A 29 -28.45 36.05 17.18
N ASP A 30 -28.20 35.05 16.35
CA ASP A 30 -28.84 33.73 16.44
C ASP A 30 -28.46 33.01 17.73
N LEU A 31 -27.18 33.00 18.09
CA LEU A 31 -26.70 32.45 19.35
C LEU A 31 -27.32 33.16 20.57
N LYS A 32 -27.46 34.49 20.53
CA LYS A 32 -28.12 35.27 21.59
C LYS A 32 -29.59 34.90 21.73
N ALA A 33 -30.31 34.77 20.61
CA ALA A 33 -31.71 34.34 20.60
C ALA A 33 -31.87 32.91 21.14
N ARG A 34 -31.00 32.00 20.70
CA ARG A 34 -30.94 30.61 21.16
C ARG A 34 -30.65 30.53 22.65
N LEU A 35 -29.62 31.23 23.14
CA LEU A 35 -29.28 31.29 24.56
C LEU A 35 -30.45 31.83 25.39
N THR A 36 -31.07 32.93 24.96
CA THR A 36 -32.21 33.53 25.66
C THR A 36 -33.39 32.57 25.75
N SER A 37 -33.68 31.84 24.67
CA SER A 37 -34.71 30.80 24.65
C SER A 37 -34.39 29.65 25.60
N VAL A 38 -33.17 29.12 25.54
CA VAL A 38 -32.69 28.04 26.42
C VAL A 38 -32.78 28.46 27.89
N LEU A 39 -32.38 29.68 28.23
CA LEU A 39 -32.40 30.19 29.60
C LEU A 39 -33.83 30.39 30.13
N ARG A 40 -34.76 30.91 29.31
CA ARG A 40 -36.16 31.10 29.73
C ARG A 40 -36.85 29.79 30.10
N GLY A 41 -36.52 28.69 29.42
CA GLY A 41 -37.04 27.36 29.68
C GLY A 41 -36.34 26.57 30.80
N LYS A 42 -35.36 27.15 31.52
CA LYS A 42 -34.61 26.44 32.56
C LYS A 42 -35.18 26.66 33.96
N ASP A 43 -35.77 25.62 34.54
CA ASP A 43 -36.32 25.63 35.90
C ASP A 43 -35.32 26.12 36.96
N LYS A 44 -34.04 25.78 36.81
CA LYS A 44 -32.97 26.25 37.70
C LYS A 44 -32.81 27.77 37.66
N LEU A 45 -32.81 28.37 36.48
CA LEU A 45 -32.76 29.84 36.37
C LEU A 45 -34.02 30.47 36.97
N GLN A 46 -35.19 29.88 36.73
CA GLN A 46 -36.44 30.35 37.33
C GLN A 46 -36.42 30.27 38.87
N SER A 47 -35.81 29.23 39.45
CA SER A 47 -35.64 29.11 40.91
C SER A 47 -34.69 30.16 41.49
N VAL A 48 -33.63 30.51 40.75
CA VAL A 48 -32.69 31.59 41.11
C VAL A 48 -33.40 32.95 41.05
N ILE A 49 -34.16 33.23 39.98
CA ILE A 49 -34.90 34.50 39.81
C ILE A 49 -35.95 34.69 40.92
N LYS A 50 -36.59 33.61 41.39
CA LYS A 50 -37.60 33.66 42.47
C LYS A 50 -37.01 33.99 43.85
N ASN A 51 -35.69 33.91 44.04
CA ASN A 51 -35.02 34.16 45.30
C ASN A 51 -33.94 35.25 45.14
N PRO A 52 -34.19 36.51 45.59
CA PRO A 52 -33.24 37.61 45.46
C PRO A 52 -31.84 37.30 45.99
N SER A 53 -31.73 36.61 47.13
CA SER A 53 -30.44 36.20 47.72
C SER A 53 -29.68 35.21 46.85
N SER A 54 -30.36 34.42 46.02
CA SER A 54 -29.75 33.51 45.05
C SER A 54 -29.26 34.23 43.79
N VAL A 55 -29.92 35.30 43.37
CA VAL A 55 -29.44 36.20 42.30
C VAL A 55 -28.16 36.88 42.77
N ASP A 56 -28.18 37.50 43.95
CA ASP A 56 -27.00 38.14 44.52
C ASP A 56 -25.84 37.15 44.68
N ALA A 57 -26.11 35.94 45.18
CA ALA A 57 -25.09 34.89 45.32
C ALA A 57 -24.45 34.47 43.99
N LEU A 58 -25.24 34.41 42.91
CA LEU A 58 -24.76 34.04 41.57
C LEU A 58 -23.78 35.09 41.01
N PHE A 59 -23.98 36.37 41.32
CA PHE A 59 -23.14 37.48 40.84
C PHE A 59 -22.06 37.94 41.84
N GLN A 60 -22.16 37.57 43.12
CA GLN A 60 -21.14 37.86 44.15
C GLN A 60 -19.86 37.03 43.97
N ILE A 61 -19.96 35.80 43.47
CA ILE A 61 -18.76 35.05 43.06
C ILE A 61 -18.29 35.65 41.74
N PRO A 62 -17.00 36.02 41.60
CA PRO A 62 -16.43 36.49 40.34
C PRO A 62 -16.30 35.32 39.34
N CYS A 63 -17.43 34.83 38.86
CA CYS A 63 -17.56 33.85 37.80
C CYS A 63 -17.72 34.58 36.46
N CYS A 64 -17.13 34.01 35.41
CA CYS A 64 -17.42 34.40 34.04
C CYS A 64 -18.77 33.83 33.59
N GLY A 65 -19.44 34.48 32.63
CA GLY A 65 -20.72 34.05 32.09
C GLY A 65 -20.77 32.57 31.68
N ARG A 66 -19.70 32.02 31.08
CA ARG A 66 -19.61 30.60 30.72
C ARG A 66 -19.68 29.66 31.94
N CYS A 67 -18.97 29.99 33.02
CA CYS A 67 -19.07 29.23 34.28
C CYS A 67 -20.45 29.35 34.92
N MET A 68 -21.12 30.50 34.76
CA MET A 68 -22.50 30.70 35.24
C MET A 68 -23.48 29.80 34.48
N LEU A 69 -23.40 29.74 33.13
CA LEU A 69 -24.21 28.82 32.32
C LEU A 69 -24.02 27.36 32.70
N LYS A 70 -22.75 26.95 32.90
CA LYS A 70 -22.42 25.60 33.39
C LYS A 70 -23.09 25.32 34.73
N THR A 71 -22.98 26.27 35.65
CA THR A 71 -23.55 26.15 37.01
C THR A 71 -25.07 26.01 36.94
N LEU A 72 -25.73 26.76 36.06
CA LEU A 72 -27.17 26.67 35.77
C LEU A 72 -27.59 25.42 34.97
N GLY A 73 -26.63 24.66 34.45
CA GLY A 73 -26.89 23.41 33.74
C GLY A 73 -27.40 23.55 32.32
N VAL A 74 -26.86 24.52 31.60
CA VAL A 74 -27.05 24.64 30.15
C VAL A 74 -26.17 23.60 29.45
N GLN A 75 -26.79 22.57 28.86
CA GLN A 75 -26.11 21.46 28.18
C GLN A 75 -25.78 21.76 26.71
N ASP A 76 -26.45 22.74 26.12
CA ASP A 76 -26.20 23.16 24.75
C ASP A 76 -24.81 23.82 24.68
N LEU A 77 -23.80 23.10 24.17
CA LEU A 77 -22.43 23.63 24.13
C LEU A 77 -22.27 24.78 23.13
N VAL A 78 -23.13 24.86 22.11
CA VAL A 78 -23.02 25.86 21.04
C VAL A 78 -23.20 27.28 21.60
N VAL A 79 -24.06 27.47 22.61
CA VAL A 79 -24.29 28.81 23.19
C VAL A 79 -23.10 29.32 24.01
N TYR A 80 -22.15 28.46 24.39
CA TYR A 80 -20.94 28.88 25.11
C TYR A 80 -19.95 29.63 24.21
N GLU A 81 -20.10 29.52 22.88
CA GLU A 81 -19.30 30.24 21.89
C GLU A 81 -19.47 31.76 21.97
N LEU A 82 -20.60 32.23 22.50
CA LEU A 82 -20.78 33.66 22.76
C LEU A 82 -19.68 34.19 23.69
N PRO A 83 -19.22 35.44 23.49
CA PRO A 83 -18.26 36.06 24.39
C PRO A 83 -18.75 36.02 25.83
N SER A 84 -17.88 35.65 26.76
CA SER A 84 -18.29 35.41 28.15
C SER A 84 -18.92 36.64 28.82
N LYS A 85 -18.55 37.85 28.40
CA LYS A 85 -19.15 39.11 28.87
C LYS A 85 -20.60 39.26 28.41
N GLU A 86 -20.90 38.90 27.17
CA GLU A 86 -22.27 38.98 26.63
C GLU A 86 -23.20 37.97 27.29
N ILE A 87 -22.72 36.75 27.52
CA ILE A 87 -23.46 35.73 28.26
C ILE A 87 -23.85 36.26 29.65
N LYS A 88 -22.90 36.90 30.33
CA LYS A 88 -23.11 37.48 31.67
C LYS A 88 -24.11 38.62 31.64
N GLN A 89 -24.07 39.46 30.61
CA GLN A 89 -25.06 40.53 30.41
C GLN A 89 -26.46 39.97 30.19
N ILE A 90 -26.62 38.96 29.34
CA ILE A 90 -27.94 38.32 29.10
C ILE A 90 -28.50 37.70 30.38
N LEU A 91 -27.66 37.05 31.18
CA LEU A 91 -28.06 36.53 32.48
C LEU A 91 -28.49 37.64 33.44
N LEU A 92 -27.75 38.76 33.46
CA LEU A 92 -28.08 39.93 34.28
C LEU A 92 -29.44 40.52 33.88
N ASP A 93 -29.66 40.73 32.58
CA ASP A 93 -30.91 41.27 32.03
C ASP A 93 -32.12 40.38 32.35
N LEU A 94 -31.95 39.06 32.29
CA LEU A 94 -32.98 38.09 32.63
C LEU A 94 -33.27 38.04 34.15
N CYS A 95 -32.26 38.27 34.99
CA CYS A 95 -32.43 38.29 36.45
C CYS A 95 -33.00 39.63 36.96
N ILE A 96 -32.71 40.75 36.28
CA ILE A 96 -33.08 42.12 36.68
C ILE A 96 -34.42 42.59 36.06
N GLY A 97 -35.18 41.71 35.41
CA GLY A 97 -36.46 42.00 34.72
C GLY A 97 -37.58 42.73 35.54
N SER A 98 -37.34 43.13 36.79
CA SER A 98 -38.17 44.05 37.58
C SER A 98 -37.33 44.87 38.57
N LYS A 99 -36.92 46.08 38.15
CA LYS A 99 -36.25 47.19 38.88
C LYS A 99 -34.84 46.92 39.45
N PRO A 100 -33.79 47.62 38.97
CA PRO A 100 -32.42 47.49 39.49
C PRO A 100 -32.25 48.15 40.86
N THR A 101 -31.41 47.57 41.73
CA THR A 101 -30.85 48.23 42.92
C THR A 101 -29.49 48.87 42.58
N PRO A 102 -29.04 49.91 43.30
CA PRO A 102 -27.76 50.58 43.01
C PRO A 102 -26.53 49.66 43.08
N GLU A 103 -26.58 48.60 43.88
CA GLU A 103 -25.48 47.64 44.07
C GLU A 103 -25.34 46.66 42.89
N THR A 104 -26.44 46.28 42.22
CA THR A 104 -26.44 45.37 41.05
C THR A 104 -25.90 46.00 39.77
N CYS A 105 -25.85 47.34 39.68
CA CYS A 105 -25.42 48.07 38.48
C CYS A 105 -23.90 48.39 38.46
N SER A 106 -23.18 48.13 39.55
CA SER A 106 -21.75 48.47 39.70
C SER A 106 -20.77 47.45 39.10
N THR A 107 -21.26 46.33 38.56
CA THR A 107 -20.43 45.16 38.21
C THR A 107 -19.87 45.12 36.79
N LEU A 108 -20.12 46.14 35.97
CA LEU A 108 -19.51 46.28 34.64
C LEU A 108 -18.30 47.21 34.70
N ALA A 109 -17.28 46.82 35.47
CA ALA A 109 -15.98 47.47 35.39
C ALA A 109 -15.33 47.17 34.02
N ASP A 110 -14.55 48.11 33.47
CA ASP A 110 -13.88 47.96 32.16
C ASP A 110 -12.96 46.72 32.08
N ILE A 111 -12.44 46.29 33.24
CA ILE A 111 -11.58 45.09 33.39
C ILE A 111 -12.34 44.03 34.20
N GLU A 112 -12.75 42.94 33.54
CA GLU A 112 -13.41 41.82 34.21
C GLU A 112 -12.38 41.00 35.02
N PRO A 113 -12.62 40.72 36.31
CA PRO A 113 -11.71 39.91 37.12
C PRO A 113 -11.58 38.48 36.58
N ILE A 114 -10.47 37.81 36.93
CA ILE A 114 -10.24 36.42 36.55
C ILE A 114 -11.26 35.51 37.23
N CYS A 115 -11.93 34.68 36.43
CA CYS A 115 -12.96 33.79 36.89
C CYS A 115 -12.41 32.81 37.92
N VAL A 116 -12.90 32.87 39.15
CA VAL A 116 -12.41 32.01 40.23
C VAL A 116 -12.84 30.56 40.07
N ALA A 117 -13.87 30.24 39.28
CA ALA A 117 -14.32 28.87 39.07
C ALA A 117 -13.47 28.12 38.03
N CYS A 118 -13.29 28.69 36.83
CA CYS A 118 -12.45 28.08 35.78
C CYS A 118 -11.01 28.53 35.80
N VAL A 119 -10.61 29.32 36.80
CA VAL A 119 -9.30 29.99 36.89
C VAL A 119 -8.97 30.86 35.67
N GLY A 120 -9.95 31.26 34.87
CA GLY A 120 -9.78 31.97 33.61
C GLY A 120 -9.70 31.08 32.35
N ALA A 121 -9.61 29.76 32.48
CA ALA A 121 -9.36 28.86 31.35
C ALA A 121 -10.41 28.96 30.22
N VAL A 122 -11.71 28.91 30.53
CA VAL A 122 -12.78 29.10 29.53
C VAL A 122 -13.20 30.56 29.37
N GLN A 123 -12.76 31.45 30.27
CA GLN A 123 -13.03 32.89 30.15
C GLN A 123 -12.19 33.52 29.03
N PHE A 124 -10.94 33.09 28.91
CA PHE A 124 -9.95 33.59 27.95
C PHE A 124 -9.56 32.52 26.92
N ALA A 125 -10.47 31.59 26.59
CA ALA A 125 -10.15 30.46 25.72
C ALA A 125 -9.62 30.91 24.34
N GLU A 126 -10.15 32.04 23.86
CA GLU A 126 -9.82 32.66 22.59
C GLU A 126 -8.36 33.14 22.53
N ASP A 127 -7.79 33.56 23.66
CA ASP A 127 -6.41 34.07 23.74
C ASP A 127 -5.39 32.96 23.42
N TYR A 128 -5.75 31.69 23.64
CA TYR A 128 -4.87 30.54 23.38
C TYR A 128 -4.87 30.07 21.92
N ILE A 129 -5.85 30.49 21.10
CA ILE A 129 -6.02 30.00 19.72
C ILE A 129 -4.77 30.29 18.89
N ALA A 130 -4.20 31.49 18.99
CA ALA A 130 -3.02 31.87 18.22
C ALA A 130 -1.81 30.98 18.53
N GLY A 131 -1.60 30.65 19.82
CA GLY A 131 -0.51 29.76 20.25
C GLY A 131 -0.73 28.31 19.77
N ILE A 132 -1.97 27.82 19.84
CA ILE A 132 -2.34 26.49 19.34
C ILE A 132 -2.11 26.39 17.83
N MET A 133 -2.59 27.38 17.07
CA MET A 133 -2.44 27.42 15.62
C MET A 133 -0.98 27.54 15.19
N ALA A 134 -0.18 28.35 15.90
CA ALA A 134 1.25 28.45 15.64
C ALA A 134 1.96 27.09 15.78
N ARG A 135 1.58 26.29 16.79
CA ARG A 135 2.12 24.93 16.97
C ARG A 135 1.64 23.95 15.90
N ILE A 136 0.35 23.99 15.52
CA ILE A 136 -0.20 23.16 14.43
C ILE A 136 0.54 23.43 13.12
N SER A 137 0.70 24.71 12.77
CA SER A 137 1.40 25.11 11.54
C SER A 137 2.88 24.77 11.56
N ALA A 138 3.55 24.84 12.72
CA ALA A 138 4.97 24.52 12.85
C ALA A 138 5.26 23.03 12.63
N GLU A 139 4.40 22.13 13.12
CA GLU A 139 4.58 20.68 12.94
C GLU A 139 4.15 20.21 11.55
N ALA A 140 3.17 20.87 10.93
CA ALA A 140 2.69 20.59 9.57
C ALA A 140 2.35 19.10 9.35
N PHE A 141 1.46 18.55 10.19
CA PHE A 141 0.86 17.22 10.00
C PHE A 141 -0.12 17.24 8.82
N VAL A 142 -0.06 16.22 7.97
CA VAL A 142 -1.02 16.01 6.88
C VAL A 142 -2.20 15.18 7.39
N ALA A 143 -3.35 15.81 7.61
CA ALA A 143 -4.56 15.14 8.10
C ALA A 143 -5.82 15.79 7.53
N THR A 144 -6.89 15.00 7.39
CA THR A 144 -8.23 15.48 7.01
C THR A 144 -9.16 15.60 8.21
N THR A 145 -8.91 14.79 9.25
CA THR A 145 -9.67 14.80 10.50
C THR A 145 -8.71 14.88 11.69
N PHE A 146 -9.22 15.32 12.85
CA PHE A 146 -8.46 15.29 14.11
C PHE A 146 -9.35 14.97 15.31
N ASN A 147 -8.78 14.34 16.33
CA ASN A 147 -9.36 14.23 17.66
C ASN A 147 -8.75 15.32 18.56
N LEU A 148 -9.59 15.93 19.42
CA LEU A 148 -9.17 17.00 20.31
C LEU A 148 -9.23 16.54 21.77
N THR A 149 -8.08 16.54 22.43
CA THR A 149 -7.95 16.24 23.87
C THR A 149 -7.54 17.50 24.62
N VAL A 150 -8.17 17.77 25.76
CA VAL A 150 -7.93 18.98 26.56
C VAL A 150 -7.68 18.61 28.01
N THR A 151 -6.59 19.11 28.56
CA THR A 151 -6.24 19.01 29.97
C THR A 151 -6.27 20.40 30.61
N LEU A 152 -7.24 20.63 31.50
CA LEU A 152 -7.35 21.87 32.27
C LEU A 152 -6.68 21.72 33.65
N PRO A 153 -6.29 22.83 34.32
CA PRO A 153 -5.73 22.80 35.66
C PRO A 153 -6.61 22.02 36.63
N THR A 154 -6.04 21.18 37.49
CA THR A 154 -6.77 20.36 38.47
C THR A 154 -7.60 21.22 39.43
N SER A 155 -7.13 22.44 39.73
CA SER A 155 -7.82 23.45 40.53
C SER A 155 -9.20 23.82 40.00
N THR A 156 -9.44 23.71 38.69
CA THR A 156 -10.78 23.91 38.11
C THR A 156 -11.81 22.98 38.74
N LEU A 157 -11.46 21.72 39.06
CA LEU A 157 -12.38 20.77 39.68
C LEU A 157 -12.80 21.23 41.08
N VAL A 158 -11.81 21.57 41.90
CA VAL A 158 -11.99 21.97 43.30
C VAL A 158 -12.73 23.30 43.41
N ARG A 159 -12.34 24.29 42.61
CA ARG A 159 -12.95 25.63 42.63
C ARG A 159 -14.36 25.64 42.06
N ASN A 160 -14.65 24.84 41.03
CA ASN A 160 -16.04 24.66 40.58
C ASN A 160 -16.90 24.00 41.67
N HIS A 161 -16.37 22.98 42.35
CA HIS A 161 -17.08 22.35 43.45
C HIS A 161 -17.36 23.36 44.58
N ALA A 162 -16.37 24.16 44.96
CA ALA A 162 -16.52 25.23 45.94
C ALA A 162 -17.58 26.28 45.55
N ALA A 163 -17.65 26.68 44.27
CA ALA A 163 -18.69 27.58 43.79
C ALA A 163 -20.10 26.96 43.88
N VAL A 164 -20.23 25.66 43.58
CA VAL A 164 -21.49 24.93 43.71
C VAL A 164 -21.92 24.76 45.17
N VAL A 165 -20.98 24.48 46.09
CA VAL A 165 -21.25 24.41 47.54
C VAL A 165 -21.71 25.77 48.07
N TYR A 166 -21.10 26.88 47.62
CA TYR A 166 -21.57 28.22 47.97
C TYR A 166 -23.01 28.47 47.51
N MET A 167 -23.33 28.11 46.26
CA MET A 167 -24.71 28.23 45.75
C MET A 167 -25.70 27.38 46.54
N ARG A 168 -25.33 26.15 46.93
CA ARG A 168 -26.18 25.26 47.75
C ARG A 168 -26.45 25.82 49.15
N LYS A 169 -25.52 26.57 49.74
CA LYS A 169 -25.77 27.24 51.04
C LYS A 169 -26.85 28.33 50.93
N GLN A 170 -26.96 28.99 49.78
CA GLN A 170 -27.94 30.05 49.54
C GLN A 170 -29.26 29.49 49.00
N LEU A 171 -29.20 28.36 48.29
CA LEU A 171 -30.33 27.63 47.74
C LEU A 171 -30.12 26.11 47.92
N PRO A 172 -30.60 25.50 49.03
CA PRO A 172 -30.34 24.09 49.35
C PRO A 172 -30.76 23.08 48.28
N GLU A 173 -31.79 23.40 47.49
CA GLU A 173 -32.28 22.56 46.39
C GLU A 173 -31.40 22.66 45.11
N PHE A 174 -30.34 23.47 45.13
CA PHE A 174 -29.50 23.72 43.96
C PHE A 174 -28.64 22.50 43.61
N GLN A 175 -29.00 21.78 42.55
CA GLN A 175 -28.18 20.70 42.01
C GLN A 175 -27.33 21.20 40.84
N SER A 176 -26.03 20.92 40.83
CA SER A 176 -25.17 21.22 39.68
C SER A 176 -25.44 20.25 38.52
N ALA A 177 -25.24 20.70 37.28
CA ALA A 177 -25.38 19.85 36.10
C ALA A 177 -24.05 19.26 35.63
N LEU A 178 -24.16 18.19 34.84
CA LEU A 178 -23.08 17.32 34.36
C LEU A 178 -22.22 17.91 33.22
N VAL A 179 -22.19 19.24 33.01
CA VAL A 179 -21.38 19.83 31.92
C VAL A 179 -19.93 19.99 32.37
N GLU A 180 -18.98 19.36 31.70
CA GLU A 180 -17.56 19.50 32.03
C GLU A 180 -16.92 20.72 31.36
N LEU A 181 -16.07 21.45 32.10
CA LEU A 181 -15.37 22.62 31.55
C LEU A 181 -14.44 22.27 30.38
N LYS A 182 -13.92 21.04 30.33
CA LYS A 182 -13.06 20.60 29.23
C LYS A 182 -13.84 20.56 27.91
N ASP A 183 -15.12 20.20 27.94
CA ASP A 183 -15.95 20.11 26.74
C ASP A 183 -16.35 21.50 26.26
N VAL A 184 -16.62 22.42 27.20
CA VAL A 184 -16.77 23.85 26.89
C VAL A 184 -15.51 24.41 26.23
N PHE A 185 -14.33 24.12 26.78
CA PHE A 185 -13.07 24.57 26.19
C PHE A 185 -12.85 23.97 24.79
N LYS A 186 -13.11 22.66 24.61
CA LYS A 186 -13.06 21.99 23.31
C LYS A 186 -13.95 22.68 22.28
N GLN A 187 -15.20 22.96 22.62
CA GLN A 187 -16.14 23.66 21.72
C GLN A 187 -15.58 25.01 21.26
N LEU A 188 -14.99 25.78 22.18
CA LEU A 188 -14.47 27.12 21.90
C LEU A 188 -13.28 27.13 20.92
N ILE A 189 -12.40 26.14 21.00
CA ILE A 189 -11.20 26.07 20.16
C ILE A 189 -11.39 25.22 18.89
N CYS A 190 -12.37 24.31 18.87
CA CYS A 190 -12.62 23.40 17.75
C CYS A 190 -12.94 24.15 16.45
N GLY A 191 -13.95 25.02 16.46
CA GLY A 191 -14.36 25.76 15.26
C GLY A 191 -13.26 26.66 14.66
N PRO A 192 -12.44 27.37 15.47
CA PRO A 192 -11.24 28.04 14.98
C PRO A 192 -10.22 27.11 14.32
N ILE A 193 -9.93 25.95 14.92
CA ILE A 193 -9.01 24.95 14.35
C ILE A 193 -9.55 24.45 13.00
N GLU A 194 -10.82 24.03 12.94
CA GLU A 194 -11.43 23.52 11.71
C GLU A 194 -11.40 24.56 10.58
N ARG A 195 -11.79 25.81 10.87
CA ARG A 195 -11.82 26.89 9.87
C ARG A 195 -10.45 27.27 9.33
N GLN A 196 -9.42 27.22 10.16
CA GLN A 196 -8.06 27.65 9.76
C GLN A 196 -7.24 26.52 9.15
N THR A 197 -7.46 25.28 9.58
CA THR A 197 -6.71 24.11 9.07
C THR A 197 -7.43 23.41 7.91
N GLY A 198 -8.75 23.55 7.81
CA GLY A 198 -9.58 22.76 6.89
C GLY A 198 -9.85 21.33 7.36
N MET A 199 -9.30 20.90 8.50
CA MET A 199 -9.59 19.60 9.09
C MET A 199 -10.97 19.60 9.77
N THR A 200 -11.55 18.41 9.95
CA THR A 200 -12.80 18.23 10.71
C THR A 200 -12.59 17.44 11.99
N MET A 201 -13.29 17.81 13.06
CA MET A 201 -13.20 17.09 14.32
C MET A 201 -13.86 15.71 14.20
N ASN A 202 -13.12 14.65 14.55
CA ASN A 202 -13.62 13.28 14.65
C ASN A 202 -12.94 12.59 15.85
N ALA A 203 -13.74 12.11 16.80
CA ALA A 203 -13.23 11.45 18.00
C ALA A 203 -12.47 10.14 17.71
N SER A 204 -12.75 9.51 16.57
CA SER A 204 -12.07 8.30 16.10
C SER A 204 -10.93 8.59 15.12
N SER A 205 -10.50 9.85 15.00
CA SER A 205 -9.37 10.21 14.14
C SER A 205 -8.07 9.59 14.65
N GLU A 206 -7.28 9.06 13.74
CA GLU A 206 -5.92 8.56 13.99
C GLU A 206 -4.95 9.68 14.40
N PHE A 207 -5.30 10.95 14.19
CA PHE A 207 -4.51 12.12 14.55
C PHE A 207 -5.13 12.85 15.74
N THR A 208 -4.39 12.96 16.84
CA THR A 208 -4.84 13.62 18.07
C THR A 208 -4.03 14.88 18.36
N ILE A 209 -4.75 15.98 18.58
CA ILE A 209 -4.22 17.24 19.11
C ILE A 209 -4.55 17.29 20.60
N GLN A 210 -3.52 17.36 21.45
CA GLN A 210 -3.66 17.49 22.90
C GLN A 210 -3.25 18.89 23.34
N VAL A 211 -4.17 19.60 24.00
CA VAL A 211 -3.96 20.95 24.54
C VAL A 211 -3.97 20.89 26.07
N SER A 212 -2.89 21.32 26.70
CA SER A 212 -2.75 21.34 28.16
C SER A 212 -2.59 22.77 28.67
N LEU A 213 -3.37 23.13 29.69
CA LEU A 213 -3.25 24.40 30.40
C LEU A 213 -2.78 24.16 31.83
N ARG A 214 -1.84 24.99 32.30
CA ARG A 214 -1.32 24.99 33.67
C ARG A 214 -1.61 26.31 34.35
N HIS A 215 -1.83 26.27 35.67
CA HIS A 215 -2.01 27.48 36.46
C HIS A 215 -1.30 27.36 37.81
N GLU A 216 -0.13 28.00 37.91
CA GLU A 216 0.81 27.83 39.01
C GLU A 216 0.25 28.29 40.37
N GLU A 217 -0.40 29.46 40.40
CA GLU A 217 -1.00 30.02 41.63
C GLU A 217 -1.96 29.03 42.33
N THR A 218 -2.56 28.11 41.57
CA THR A 218 -3.60 27.19 42.05
C THR A 218 -3.19 25.72 42.05
N ALA A 219 -1.93 25.39 41.76
CA ALA A 219 -1.48 24.00 41.60
C ALA A 219 -1.84 23.11 42.81
N ASP A 220 -1.79 23.68 44.02
CA ASP A 220 -1.98 22.97 45.28
C ASP A 220 -3.41 23.03 45.84
N ASP A 221 -4.38 23.58 45.12
CA ASP A 221 -5.76 23.77 45.63
C ASP A 221 -6.44 22.46 46.07
N HIS A 222 -6.01 21.33 45.54
CA HIS A 222 -6.56 20.02 45.87
C HIS A 222 -5.94 19.38 47.12
N VAL A 223 -4.80 19.91 47.61
CA VAL A 223 -4.01 19.29 48.68
C VAL A 223 -4.80 19.18 49.98
N PHE A 224 -5.68 20.14 50.30
CA PHE A 224 -6.48 20.07 51.53
C PHE A 224 -7.43 18.87 51.57
N LEU A 225 -7.84 18.32 50.41
CA LEU A 225 -8.69 17.13 50.36
C LEU A 225 -7.99 15.90 50.97
N SER A 226 -6.66 15.81 50.87
CA SER A 226 -5.88 14.72 51.50
C SER A 226 -5.92 14.76 53.04
N LYS A 227 -6.32 15.88 53.63
CA LYS A 227 -6.49 16.04 55.09
C LYS A 227 -7.83 15.48 55.58
N MET A 228 -8.71 15.05 54.68
CA MET A 228 -10.03 14.47 55.01
C MET A 228 -9.98 12.95 54.83
N PRO A 229 -10.17 12.16 55.90
CA PRO A 229 -10.14 10.70 55.82
C PRO A 229 -11.15 10.13 54.81
N GLU A 230 -12.37 10.68 54.79
CA GLU A 230 -13.46 10.32 53.87
C GLU A 230 -13.15 10.57 52.37
N SER A 231 -12.16 11.41 52.03
CA SER A 231 -11.83 11.68 50.63
C SER A 231 -11.08 10.52 49.97
N GLY A 232 -10.42 9.67 50.76
CA GLY A 232 -9.56 8.58 50.27
C GLY A 232 -8.36 9.05 49.44
N LEU A 233 -8.08 10.36 49.38
CA LEU A 233 -7.02 10.94 48.55
C LEU A 233 -5.67 10.84 49.26
N VAL A 234 -4.75 10.05 48.70
CA VAL A 234 -3.39 9.90 49.22
C VAL A 234 -2.40 10.51 48.24
N ILE A 235 -1.73 11.58 48.65
CA ILE A 235 -0.72 12.28 47.84
C ILE A 235 0.67 11.91 48.38
N LYS A 236 1.54 11.37 47.52
CA LYS A 236 2.92 10.99 47.87
C LYS A 236 3.91 11.60 46.88
N SER A 237 5.05 12.08 47.36
CA SER A 237 6.15 12.47 46.47
C SER A 237 6.96 11.23 46.06
N LYS A 238 7.15 11.03 44.76
CA LYS A 238 7.99 9.98 44.17
C LYS A 238 9.03 10.62 43.26
N ARG A 239 10.26 10.11 43.27
CA ARG A 239 11.32 10.59 42.39
C ARG A 239 11.31 9.80 41.08
N GLU A 240 11.15 10.50 39.96
CA GLU A 240 11.05 9.90 38.61
C GLU A 240 11.83 10.77 37.62
N ASN A 241 12.76 10.18 36.85
CA ASN A 241 13.67 10.89 35.94
C ASN A 241 14.33 12.15 36.54
N ARG A 242 14.89 12.03 37.76
CA ARG A 242 15.54 13.12 38.52
C ARG A 242 14.62 14.29 38.90
N LYS A 243 13.31 14.20 38.67
CA LYS A 243 12.29 15.17 39.13
C LYS A 243 11.46 14.57 40.27
N ASN A 244 10.97 15.42 41.18
CA ASN A 244 9.99 15.01 42.20
C ASN A 244 8.59 15.12 41.58
N VAL A 245 7.83 14.02 41.58
CA VAL A 245 6.49 13.92 41.02
C VAL A 245 5.51 13.56 42.14
N MET A 246 4.37 14.24 42.20
CA MET A 246 3.32 13.96 43.19
C MET A 246 2.37 12.87 42.68
N VAL A 247 2.48 11.67 43.23
CA VAL A 247 1.64 10.51 42.95
C VAL A 247 0.34 10.62 43.74
N GLY A 248 -0.80 10.42 43.09
CA GLY A 248 -2.14 10.48 43.70
C GLY A 248 -2.89 11.81 43.52
N ALA A 249 -2.26 12.82 42.93
CA ALA A 249 -2.84 14.15 42.64
C ALA A 249 -3.54 14.27 41.27
N GLY A 250 -3.77 13.14 40.56
CA GLY A 250 -4.38 13.16 39.23
C GLY A 250 -5.89 13.48 39.24
N ARG A 251 -6.41 14.06 38.14
CA ARG A 251 -7.84 14.44 38.00
C ARG A 251 -8.84 13.33 38.42
N PRO A 252 -8.69 12.04 38.04
CA PRO A 252 -9.63 10.99 38.45
C PRO A 252 -9.71 10.81 39.97
N HIS A 253 -8.58 10.93 40.67
CA HIS A 253 -8.52 10.81 42.12
C HIS A 253 -9.19 12.00 42.81
N ILE A 254 -8.98 13.21 42.28
CA ILE A 254 -9.61 14.44 42.79
C ILE A 254 -11.12 14.40 42.59
N ILE A 255 -11.62 13.94 41.42
CA ILE A 255 -13.05 13.79 41.15
C ILE A 255 -13.69 12.84 42.18
N LYS A 256 -13.07 11.68 42.41
CA LYS A 256 -13.54 10.70 43.41
C LYS A 256 -13.49 11.25 44.84
N ALA A 257 -12.46 12.02 45.18
CA ALA A 257 -12.34 12.67 46.47
C ALA A 257 -13.48 13.68 46.69
N LEU A 258 -13.75 14.54 45.70
CA LEU A 258 -14.82 15.56 45.77
C LEU A 258 -16.22 14.95 45.87
N SER A 259 -16.47 13.80 45.24
CA SER A 259 -17.77 13.13 45.34
C SER A 259 -18.02 12.46 46.70
N SER A 260 -16.97 12.23 47.48
CA SER A 260 -17.03 11.49 48.76
C SER A 260 -17.10 12.42 49.98
N VAL A 261 -16.89 13.73 49.79
CA VAL A 261 -16.86 14.74 50.86
C VAL A 261 -18.19 15.50 50.89
N SER A 262 -18.81 15.61 52.07
CA SER A 262 -20.02 16.42 52.28
C SER A 262 -19.75 17.93 52.20
N ASP A 263 -20.74 18.72 51.80
CA ASP A 263 -20.64 20.19 51.69
C ASP A 263 -20.14 20.90 52.96
N ASP A 264 -20.61 20.49 54.15
CA ASP A 264 -20.20 21.07 55.43
C ASP A 264 -18.72 20.83 55.70
N ARG A 265 -18.30 19.58 55.47
CA ARG A 265 -16.91 19.17 55.63
C ARG A 265 -15.98 19.86 54.62
N PHE A 266 -16.42 19.94 53.36
CA PHE A 266 -15.71 20.68 52.32
C PHE A 266 -15.55 22.15 52.72
N SER A 267 -16.60 22.77 53.25
CA SER A 267 -16.60 24.17 53.69
C SER A 267 -15.71 24.43 54.91
N ALA A 268 -15.49 23.43 55.78
CA ALA A 268 -14.70 23.59 56.99
C ALA A 268 -13.19 23.75 56.72
N LEU A 269 -12.70 23.21 55.60
CA LEU A 269 -11.27 23.22 55.25
C LEU A 269 -10.99 23.87 53.88
N GLY A 270 -11.97 23.92 53.00
CA GLY A 270 -11.89 24.54 51.69
C GLY A 270 -12.29 26.02 51.71
N LYS A 271 -11.86 26.77 50.69
CA LYS A 271 -12.25 28.18 50.51
C LYS A 271 -13.60 28.26 49.78
N VAL A 272 -14.67 28.57 50.52
CA VAL A 272 -16.05 28.71 50.01
C VAL A 272 -16.60 30.08 50.44
N PRO A 273 -16.76 31.06 49.53
CA PRO A 273 -16.54 30.97 48.08
C PRO A 273 -15.04 30.88 47.71
N PRO A 274 -14.71 30.46 46.48
CA PRO A 274 -13.32 30.43 46.01
C PRO A 274 -12.66 31.82 46.09
N SER A 275 -11.37 31.86 46.47
CA SER A 275 -10.62 33.12 46.56
C SER A 275 -10.32 33.73 45.19
N SER A 276 -10.19 35.06 45.14
CA SER A 276 -9.69 35.81 43.97
C SER A 276 -8.33 35.30 43.49
N LEU A 277 -8.03 35.59 42.22
CA LEU A 277 -6.82 35.16 41.51
C LEU A 277 -6.05 36.36 40.98
N LEU A 278 -4.73 36.22 40.91
CA LEU A 278 -3.82 37.24 40.38
C LEU A 278 -3.35 36.92 38.96
N THR A 279 -3.19 35.63 38.65
CA THR A 279 -2.64 35.18 37.35
C THR A 279 -3.67 34.43 36.50
N ARG A 280 -3.42 34.40 35.19
CA ARG A 280 -4.17 33.58 34.22
C ARG A 280 -3.46 32.25 33.99
N PRO A 281 -4.16 31.20 33.52
CA PRO A 281 -3.54 29.97 33.10
C PRO A 281 -2.67 30.19 31.87
N GLU A 282 -1.57 29.46 31.80
CA GLU A 282 -0.65 29.45 30.67
C GLU A 282 -0.89 28.21 29.80
N LEU A 283 -0.63 28.34 28.50
CA LEU A 283 -0.60 27.21 27.58
C LEU A 283 0.66 26.38 27.86
N GLU A 284 0.50 25.24 28.54
CA GLU A 284 1.61 24.39 28.98
C GLU A 284 2.21 23.61 27.80
N SER A 285 1.36 22.93 27.03
CA SER A 285 1.79 22.19 25.85
C SER A 285 0.68 22.05 24.82
N VAL A 286 1.11 21.96 23.56
CA VAL A 286 0.29 21.50 22.43
C VAL A 286 1.05 20.33 21.82
N GLU A 287 0.56 19.13 22.10
CA GLU A 287 1.19 17.87 21.73
C GLU A 287 0.39 17.20 20.62
N PHE A 288 1.10 16.48 19.76
CA PHE A 288 0.54 15.83 18.59
C PHE A 288 0.93 14.36 18.62
N SER A 289 -0.06 13.50 18.39
CA SER A 289 0.16 12.07 18.25
C SER A 289 -0.64 11.53 17.09
N ARG A 290 -0.06 10.59 16.36
CA ARG A 290 -0.72 9.82 15.32
C ARG A 290 -0.48 8.33 15.55
N GLU A 291 -1.44 7.51 15.17
CA GLU A 291 -1.24 6.08 14.97
C GLU A 291 -0.04 5.81 14.03
N SER A 292 0.62 4.67 14.26
CA SER A 292 1.82 4.31 13.50
C SER A 292 1.48 3.82 12.10
N VAL A 293 2.36 4.12 11.14
CA VAL A 293 2.25 3.65 9.77
C VAL A 293 3.34 2.60 9.52
N TYR A 294 3.06 1.64 8.63
CA TYR A 294 3.95 0.51 8.40
C TYR A 294 4.46 0.46 6.96
N MET A 295 5.75 0.21 6.82
CA MET A 295 6.41 -0.02 5.53
C MET A 295 7.06 -1.40 5.54
N GLY A 296 6.79 -2.22 4.53
CA GLY A 296 7.31 -3.58 4.39
C GLY A 296 8.23 -3.72 3.18
N GLY A 297 9.14 -4.68 3.23
CA GLY A 297 10.02 -4.99 2.11
C GLY A 297 10.89 -6.20 2.36
N ARG A 298 11.88 -6.40 1.49
CA ARG A 298 12.93 -7.41 1.66
C ARG A 298 14.29 -6.74 1.60
N TYR A 299 15.25 -7.15 2.42
CA TYR A 299 16.61 -6.65 2.31
C TYR A 299 17.60 -7.74 1.91
N LEU A 300 18.59 -7.33 1.13
CA LEU A 300 19.79 -8.08 0.80
C LEU A 300 20.95 -7.51 1.59
N LYS A 301 21.92 -8.38 1.87
CA LYS A 301 23.14 -8.03 2.59
C LYS A 301 24.31 -8.76 1.95
N PHE A 302 25.19 -8.03 1.31
CA PHE A 302 26.27 -8.58 0.48
C PHE A 302 27.60 -8.73 1.22
N THR A 303 27.75 -8.08 2.37
CA THR A 303 29.00 -8.04 3.14
C THR A 303 28.88 -8.72 4.50
N ARG A 304 30.05 -9.07 5.08
CA ARG A 304 30.18 -9.80 6.35
C ARG A 304 30.52 -8.88 7.53
N ASP A 305 30.51 -7.56 7.34
CA ASP A 305 30.84 -6.54 8.36
C ASP A 305 29.64 -5.70 8.79
N VAL A 306 28.43 -6.00 8.29
CA VAL A 306 27.19 -5.27 8.60
C VAL A 306 26.31 -6.07 9.56
N SER A 307 25.95 -5.47 10.70
CA SER A 307 25.00 -6.08 11.63
C SER A 307 23.53 -5.91 11.16
N GLN A 308 22.57 -6.70 11.64
CA GLN A 308 21.17 -6.47 11.26
C GLN A 308 20.59 -5.19 11.92
N THR A 309 20.94 -4.96 13.18
CA THR A 309 20.53 -3.82 14.01
C THR A 309 21.76 -3.27 14.72
N PRO A 310 21.79 -1.96 15.08
CA PRO A 310 22.94 -1.32 15.70
C PRO A 310 23.47 -2.17 16.86
N TRP A 311 24.73 -2.56 16.77
CA TRP A 311 25.35 -3.38 17.79
C TRP A 311 26.15 -2.51 18.74
N THR A 312 25.59 -2.28 19.92
CA THR A 312 26.21 -1.50 20.98
C THR A 312 26.40 -2.33 22.24
N ALA A 313 27.47 -2.08 22.99
CA ALA A 313 27.70 -2.58 24.33
C ALA A 313 28.01 -1.40 25.25
N GLY A 314 26.99 -0.96 26.01
CA GLY A 314 27.08 0.29 26.77
C GLY A 314 27.23 1.48 25.83
N THR A 315 28.33 2.22 25.96
CA THR A 315 28.67 3.37 25.10
C THR A 315 29.51 3.00 23.88
N GLN A 316 29.96 1.75 23.77
CA GLN A 316 30.84 1.29 22.69
C GLN A 316 30.02 0.71 21.53
N VAL A 317 30.26 1.21 20.31
CA VAL A 317 29.70 0.67 19.07
C VAL A 317 30.58 -0.50 18.62
N LEU A 318 30.01 -1.69 18.56
CA LEU A 318 30.71 -2.94 18.21
C LEU A 318 30.66 -3.26 16.71
N ALA A 319 29.71 -2.68 15.99
CA ALA A 319 29.68 -2.66 14.52
C ALA A 319 29.21 -1.28 14.06
N GLU A 320 30.02 -0.60 13.23
CA GLU A 320 29.73 0.77 12.76
C GLU A 320 28.48 0.83 11.88
N LEU A 321 28.16 -0.25 11.15
CA LEU A 321 27.05 -0.30 10.22
C LEU A 321 26.02 -1.37 10.60
N SER A 322 24.75 -1.05 10.31
CA SER A 322 23.65 -2.01 10.43
C SER A 322 22.65 -1.87 9.29
N VAL A 323 21.98 -2.97 8.93
CA VAL A 323 20.91 -3.00 7.93
C VAL A 323 19.84 -1.95 8.25
N SER A 324 19.34 -1.93 9.50
CA SER A 324 18.34 -0.93 9.89
C SER A 324 18.90 0.50 9.87
N GLY A 325 20.18 0.69 10.19
CA GLY A 325 20.84 1.99 10.13
C GLY A 325 21.03 2.53 8.71
N ILE A 326 21.06 1.66 7.70
CA ILE A 326 21.14 2.06 6.29
C ILE A 326 19.74 2.32 5.71
N ILE A 327 18.77 1.47 6.03
CA ILE A 327 17.43 1.50 5.41
C ILE A 327 16.50 2.51 6.09
N CYS A 328 16.39 2.43 7.42
CA CYS A 328 15.31 3.09 8.15
C CYS A 328 15.38 4.62 8.18
N PRO A 329 16.56 5.28 8.22
CA PRO A 329 16.63 6.74 8.24
C PRO A 329 15.95 7.38 7.03
N ALA A 330 16.22 6.90 5.82
CA ALA A 330 15.59 7.44 4.60
C ALA A 330 14.07 7.31 4.63
N ILE A 331 13.54 6.20 5.15
CA ILE A 331 12.09 5.96 5.27
C ILE A 331 11.48 6.85 6.36
N LYS A 332 12.14 6.95 7.52
CA LYS A 332 11.73 7.86 8.61
C LYS A 332 11.65 9.30 8.12
N ASP A 333 12.68 9.77 7.40
CA ASP A 333 12.77 11.13 6.91
C ASP A 333 11.71 11.42 5.85
N ALA A 334 11.47 10.48 4.92
CA ALA A 334 10.43 10.61 3.90
C ALA A 334 9.02 10.77 4.50
N HIS A 335 8.73 10.07 5.60
CA HIS A 335 7.47 10.19 6.33
C HIS A 335 7.46 11.28 7.41
N ARG A 336 8.60 11.94 7.62
CA ARG A 336 8.82 12.90 8.72
C ARG A 336 8.36 12.32 10.07
N ALA A 337 8.73 11.07 10.36
CA ALA A 337 8.36 10.39 11.60
C ALA A 337 9.32 10.77 12.75
N ASP A 338 8.84 10.72 14.00
CA ASP A 338 9.69 10.98 15.17
C ASP A 338 10.74 9.88 15.34
N ASP A 339 10.33 8.64 15.14
CA ASP A 339 11.16 7.46 15.34
C ASP A 339 10.67 6.28 14.50
N PHE A 340 11.39 5.16 14.56
CA PHE A 340 11.01 3.93 13.90
C PHE A 340 11.31 2.69 14.74
N LYS A 341 10.56 1.61 14.52
CA LYS A 341 10.93 0.26 14.97
C LYS A 341 11.13 -0.65 13.77
N PHE A 342 12.32 -1.24 13.66
CA PHE A 342 12.67 -2.18 12.60
C PHE A 342 12.48 -3.62 13.06
N VAL A 343 11.70 -4.40 12.31
CA VAL A 343 11.39 -5.79 12.62
C VAL A 343 11.60 -6.65 11.37
N THR A 344 12.09 -7.87 11.55
CA THR A 344 12.48 -8.76 10.46
C THR A 344 11.95 -10.17 10.71
N ALA A 345 11.73 -10.95 9.66
CA ALA A 345 11.41 -12.39 9.78
C ALA A 345 12.67 -13.19 10.13
N GLY A 346 13.06 -13.17 11.40
CA GLY A 346 14.30 -13.79 11.91
C GLY A 346 15.56 -12.95 11.73
N ARG A 347 16.70 -13.49 12.18
CA ARG A 347 17.96 -12.74 12.27
C ARG A 347 19.17 -13.54 11.81
N GLU A 348 20.05 -12.88 11.06
CA GLU A 348 21.40 -13.38 10.74
C GLU A 348 22.49 -12.70 11.58
N ASP A 349 23.63 -13.37 11.70
CA ASP A 349 24.82 -12.82 12.34
C ASP A 349 25.48 -11.77 11.43
N ALA A 350 26.30 -10.88 12.01
CA ALA A 350 26.99 -9.82 11.26
C ALA A 350 27.87 -10.37 10.11
N ASN A 351 28.46 -11.56 10.28
CA ASN A 351 29.32 -12.20 9.28
C ASN A 351 28.59 -13.08 8.25
N VAL A 352 27.26 -13.06 8.22
CA VAL A 352 26.44 -13.85 7.29
C VAL A 352 25.83 -12.95 6.22
N ARG A 353 25.92 -13.35 4.95
CA ARG A 353 25.28 -12.63 3.84
C ARG A 353 23.81 -13.06 3.69
N MET A 354 22.97 -12.14 3.25
CA MET A 354 21.57 -12.39 2.88
C MET A 354 21.43 -12.15 1.38
N LEU A 355 21.40 -13.24 0.60
CA LEU A 355 21.34 -13.22 -0.85
C LEU A 355 19.94 -13.63 -1.34
N GLY A 356 19.79 -13.81 -2.64
CA GLY A 356 18.56 -14.31 -3.26
C GLY A 356 17.41 -13.32 -3.26
N ASP A 357 16.25 -13.77 -2.78
CA ASP A 357 15.08 -12.90 -2.58
C ASP A 357 15.24 -11.94 -1.38
N GLY A 358 16.23 -12.16 -0.51
CA GLY A 358 16.47 -11.35 0.68
C GLY A 358 15.48 -11.64 1.83
N ARG A 359 15.74 -11.01 2.98
CA ARG A 359 14.95 -11.22 4.21
C ARG A 359 13.76 -10.25 4.28
N PRO A 360 12.53 -10.75 4.51
CA PRO A 360 11.37 -9.89 4.79
C PRO A 360 11.57 -9.05 6.06
N PHE A 361 11.18 -7.78 5.98
CA PHE A 361 11.17 -6.84 7.09
C PHE A 361 9.95 -5.92 7.04
N TYR A 362 9.63 -5.32 8.19
CA TYR A 362 8.78 -4.15 8.26
C TYR A 362 9.36 -3.08 9.19
N ILE A 363 8.90 -1.85 8.99
CA ILE A 363 9.22 -0.68 9.79
C ILE A 363 7.90 -0.10 10.31
N GLU A 364 7.78 0.03 11.62
CA GLU A 364 6.73 0.80 12.28
C GLU A 364 7.23 2.24 12.46
N LEU A 365 6.60 3.19 11.78
CA LEU A 365 6.93 4.61 11.84
C LEU A 365 6.12 5.28 12.94
N ILE A 366 6.81 5.90 13.90
CA ILE A 366 6.21 6.51 15.08
C ILE A 366 5.86 7.96 14.80
N ASN A 367 4.58 8.30 14.98
CA ASN A 367 4.05 9.66 14.85
C ASN A 367 4.40 10.36 13.50
N PRO A 368 4.10 9.75 12.34
CA PRO A 368 4.45 10.34 11.05
C PRO A 368 3.64 11.60 10.75
N ARG A 369 4.31 12.64 10.22
CA ARG A 369 3.63 13.85 9.73
C ARG A 369 3.05 13.63 8.33
N GLU A 370 3.72 12.82 7.52
CA GLU A 370 3.28 12.40 6.19
C GLU A 370 2.93 10.90 6.25
N PRO A 371 1.66 10.54 6.50
CA PRO A 371 1.28 9.14 6.75
C PRO A 371 1.23 8.29 5.47
N THR A 372 1.04 8.90 4.30
CA THR A 372 0.89 8.19 3.03
C THR A 372 1.88 8.71 2.00
N LEU A 373 2.49 7.78 1.25
CA LEU A 373 3.31 8.09 0.09
C LEU A 373 2.71 7.42 -1.14
N SER A 374 2.86 8.03 -2.31
CA SER A 374 2.42 7.41 -3.56
C SER A 374 3.30 6.19 -3.89
N SER A 375 2.76 5.24 -4.66
CA SER A 375 3.53 4.07 -5.12
C SER A 375 4.81 4.47 -5.88
N VAL A 376 4.76 5.57 -6.63
CA VAL A 376 5.93 6.14 -7.32
C VAL A 376 6.97 6.66 -6.33
N ALA A 377 6.54 7.40 -5.30
CA ALA A 377 7.43 7.92 -4.27
C ALA A 377 8.07 6.79 -3.46
N ILE A 378 7.32 5.75 -3.12
CA ILE A 378 7.84 4.55 -2.43
C ILE A 378 8.88 3.84 -3.30
N ARG A 379 8.61 3.69 -4.61
CA ARG A 379 9.58 3.10 -5.54
C ARG A 379 10.87 3.92 -5.61
N GLN A 380 10.76 5.25 -5.73
CA GLN A 380 11.91 6.15 -5.73
C GLN A 380 12.69 6.10 -4.42
N LEU A 381 12.00 5.99 -3.28
CA LEU A 381 12.61 5.82 -1.97
C LEU A 381 13.41 4.52 -1.88
N GLY A 382 12.86 3.40 -2.37
CA GLY A 382 13.58 2.13 -2.47
C GLY A 382 14.85 2.25 -3.33
N LEU A 383 14.75 2.87 -4.51
CA LEU A 383 15.90 3.15 -5.39
C LEU A 383 16.94 4.02 -4.70
N HIS A 384 16.51 5.07 -3.98
CA HIS A 384 17.41 5.93 -3.23
C HIS A 384 18.16 5.16 -2.13
N ILE A 385 17.46 4.34 -1.34
CA ILE A 385 18.09 3.49 -0.31
C ILE A 385 19.18 2.61 -0.94
N ASN A 386 18.90 2.03 -2.10
CA ASN A 386 19.85 1.18 -2.83
C ASN A 386 21.08 1.93 -3.35
N THR A 387 21.07 3.27 -3.38
CA THR A 387 22.23 4.10 -3.75
C THR A 387 23.10 4.52 -2.57
N ILE A 388 22.66 4.33 -1.32
CA ILE A 388 23.38 4.79 -0.12
C ILE A 388 24.69 4.00 0.07
N LEU A 389 24.59 2.67 0.12
CA LEU A 389 25.72 1.73 0.23
C LEU A 389 25.41 0.45 -0.58
N PRO A 390 25.37 0.56 -1.92
CA PRO A 390 24.89 -0.50 -2.82
C PRO A 390 25.64 -1.82 -2.66
N GLU A 391 26.93 -1.75 -2.33
CA GLU A 391 27.81 -2.90 -2.13
C GLU A 391 27.57 -3.62 -0.80
N LYS A 392 26.78 -3.04 0.11
CA LYS A 392 26.53 -3.59 1.45
C LYS A 392 25.11 -4.08 1.63
N VAL A 393 24.11 -3.21 1.42
CA VAL A 393 22.70 -3.52 1.69
C VAL A 393 21.83 -2.94 0.58
N GLN A 394 20.87 -3.74 0.12
CA GLN A 394 19.82 -3.31 -0.81
C GLN A 394 18.45 -3.70 -0.27
N VAL A 395 17.42 -3.00 -0.72
CA VAL A 395 16.01 -3.23 -0.43
C VAL A 395 15.28 -3.53 -1.72
N ARG A 396 14.41 -4.55 -1.66
CA ARG A 396 13.49 -4.96 -2.72
C ARG A 396 12.06 -4.90 -2.24
N SER A 397 11.14 -4.72 -3.18
CA SER A 397 9.69 -4.80 -2.95
C SER A 397 9.21 -3.90 -1.80
N LEU A 398 9.82 -2.72 -1.64
CA LEU A 398 9.40 -1.75 -0.62
C LEU A 398 7.97 -1.30 -0.92
N THR A 399 7.07 -1.42 0.05
CA THR A 399 5.65 -1.07 -0.07
C THR A 399 5.10 -0.59 1.27
N ALA A 400 4.02 0.18 1.23
CA ALA A 400 3.18 0.37 2.41
C ALA A 400 2.47 -0.95 2.74
N ILE A 401 2.31 -1.24 4.03
CA ILE A 401 1.60 -2.42 4.54
C ILE A 401 0.66 -2.00 5.67
N ASP A 402 -0.33 -2.85 5.98
CA ASP A 402 -1.22 -2.62 7.11
C ASP A 402 -0.67 -3.24 8.40
N ALA A 403 -1.20 -2.82 9.55
CA ALA A 403 -0.81 -3.35 10.85
C ALA A 403 -1.03 -4.89 10.95
N GLU A 404 -2.02 -5.43 10.23
CA GLU A 404 -2.33 -6.85 10.21
C GLU A 404 -1.25 -7.68 9.48
N ASP A 405 -0.62 -7.12 8.44
CA ASP A 405 0.45 -7.77 7.68
C ASP A 405 1.69 -8.06 8.55
N THR A 406 1.84 -7.34 9.67
CA THR A 406 2.95 -7.56 10.62
C THR A 406 2.91 -8.96 11.26
N LYS A 407 1.72 -9.59 11.32
CA LYS A 407 1.56 -10.96 11.85
C LYS A 407 2.16 -11.99 10.90
N VAL A 408 1.97 -11.83 9.59
CA VAL A 408 2.48 -12.73 8.55
C VAL A 408 4.02 -12.82 8.60
N ILE A 409 4.69 -11.70 8.85
CA ILE A 409 6.15 -11.65 8.96
C ILE A 409 6.63 -12.41 10.21
N LYS A 410 5.91 -12.33 11.33
CA LYS A 410 6.23 -13.06 12.56
C LYS A 410 5.95 -14.56 12.44
N GLU A 411 4.81 -14.96 11.90
CA GLU A 411 4.47 -16.36 11.67
C GLU A 411 5.46 -17.05 10.71
N GLY A 412 5.91 -16.31 9.68
CA GLY A 412 6.92 -16.79 8.75
C GLY A 412 8.30 -17.02 9.38
N GLU A 413 8.62 -16.39 10.52
CA GLU A 413 9.87 -16.64 11.25
C GLU A 413 9.90 -18.06 11.86
N GLU A 414 8.74 -18.55 12.29
CA GLU A 414 8.61 -19.82 13.03
C GLU A 414 8.30 -21.02 12.13
N THR A 415 7.62 -20.79 11.00
CA THR A 415 7.04 -21.87 10.19
C THR A 415 7.76 -22.14 8.87
N LYS A 416 8.54 -21.19 8.34
CA LYS A 416 9.17 -21.33 7.01
C LYS A 416 10.51 -22.07 7.07
N THR A 417 10.78 -22.87 6.04
CA THR A 417 12.09 -23.46 5.82
C THR A 417 13.09 -22.43 5.29
N LYS A 418 14.39 -22.74 5.40
CA LYS A 418 15.49 -21.83 5.10
C LYS A 418 16.60 -22.61 4.40
N SER A 419 17.15 -22.01 3.33
CA SER A 419 18.25 -22.59 2.56
C SER A 419 19.55 -21.85 2.83
N TYR A 420 20.64 -22.60 2.95
CA TYR A 420 21.96 -22.08 3.29
C TYR A 420 23.05 -22.71 2.41
N SER A 421 24.10 -21.94 2.16
CA SER A 421 25.37 -22.45 1.64
C SER A 421 26.48 -22.12 2.64
N ALA A 422 27.29 -23.11 3.00
CA ALA A 422 28.32 -22.99 4.03
C ALA A 422 29.67 -23.50 3.50
N LEU A 423 30.69 -22.65 3.51
CA LEU A 423 32.07 -23.08 3.30
C LEU A 423 32.58 -23.67 4.62
N CYS A 424 32.92 -24.95 4.59
CA CYS A 424 33.35 -25.69 5.75
C CYS A 424 34.81 -26.14 5.59
N TRP A 425 35.56 -26.06 6.69
CA TRP A 425 36.89 -26.63 6.83
C TRP A 425 36.81 -27.97 7.56
N THR A 426 37.67 -28.91 7.19
CA THR A 426 37.81 -30.22 7.81
C THR A 426 39.23 -30.42 8.33
N SER A 427 39.38 -31.01 9.52
CA SER A 427 40.68 -31.35 10.11
C SER A 427 41.52 -32.33 9.29
N LYS A 428 40.87 -33.15 8.45
CA LYS A 428 41.50 -34.05 7.49
C LYS A 428 41.23 -33.57 6.05
N PRO A 429 42.10 -33.86 5.07
CA PRO A 429 41.81 -33.55 3.67
C PRO A 429 40.48 -34.18 3.24
N VAL A 430 39.69 -33.44 2.47
CA VAL A 430 38.39 -33.87 1.98
C VAL A 430 38.60 -34.99 0.97
N ASP A 431 38.10 -36.18 1.31
CA ASP A 431 38.10 -37.32 0.42
C ASP A 431 36.67 -37.64 -0.06
N GLN A 432 36.59 -38.55 -1.03
CA GLN A 432 35.33 -38.94 -1.63
C GLN A 432 34.38 -39.61 -0.62
N ALA A 433 34.91 -40.36 0.36
CA ALA A 433 34.10 -41.04 1.36
C ALA A 433 33.40 -40.04 2.30
N MET A 434 34.06 -38.93 2.63
CA MET A 434 33.46 -37.84 3.39
C MET A 434 32.28 -37.20 2.64
N ILE A 435 32.45 -36.94 1.33
CA ILE A 435 31.40 -36.36 0.49
C ILE A 435 30.21 -37.32 0.37
N GLU A 436 30.46 -38.61 0.18
CA GLU A 436 29.44 -39.64 0.11
C GLU A 436 28.68 -39.79 1.45
N ALA A 437 29.38 -39.72 2.58
CA ALA A 437 28.75 -39.76 3.90
C ALA A 437 27.76 -38.62 4.13
N VAL A 438 28.11 -37.41 3.69
CA VAL A 438 27.20 -36.25 3.75
C VAL A 438 26.06 -36.39 2.74
N ASN A 439 26.38 -36.73 1.50
CA ASN A 439 25.40 -36.84 0.41
C ASN A 439 24.43 -38.01 0.58
N ALA A 440 24.69 -38.95 1.50
CA ALA A 440 23.70 -39.94 1.93
C ALA A 440 22.42 -39.31 2.52
N TYR A 441 22.51 -38.03 2.93
CA TYR A 441 21.42 -37.21 3.45
C TYR A 441 20.85 -36.20 2.43
N ALA A 442 21.28 -36.25 1.16
CA ALA A 442 20.86 -35.29 0.13
C ALA A 442 19.34 -35.19 -0.01
N ASP A 443 18.65 -36.33 -0.06
CA ASP A 443 17.19 -36.40 -0.26
C ASP A 443 16.47 -37.04 0.94
N LYS A 444 17.12 -37.10 2.11
CA LYS A 444 16.59 -37.77 3.30
C LYS A 444 16.46 -36.79 4.45
N PRO A 445 15.25 -36.29 4.73
CA PRO A 445 15.03 -35.45 5.88
C PRO A 445 15.40 -36.19 7.17
N PHE A 446 16.11 -35.51 8.06
CA PHE A 446 16.52 -36.06 9.36
C PHE A 446 16.38 -35.00 10.45
N PHE A 447 16.31 -35.47 11.69
CA PHE A 447 16.23 -34.58 12.85
C PHE A 447 17.60 -34.43 13.50
N VAL A 448 17.90 -33.20 13.89
CA VAL A 448 19.02 -32.83 14.73
C VAL A 448 18.49 -32.38 16.09
N GLU A 449 19.07 -32.89 17.15
CA GLU A 449 18.86 -32.41 18.50
C GLU A 449 19.91 -31.34 18.82
N GLN A 450 19.47 -30.09 18.88
CA GLN A 450 20.33 -28.92 19.13
C GLN A 450 20.11 -28.37 20.53
N GLN A 451 21.12 -28.40 21.38
CA GLN A 451 21.11 -27.58 22.59
C GLN A 451 21.25 -26.10 22.23
N THR A 452 20.70 -25.21 23.06
CA THR A 452 20.92 -23.76 22.93
C THR A 452 22.43 -23.46 22.83
N PRO A 453 22.93 -22.89 21.72
CA PRO A 453 24.37 -22.72 21.48
C PRO A 453 25.11 -21.97 22.57
N ILE A 454 26.38 -22.33 22.84
CA ILE A 454 27.18 -21.72 23.92
C ILE A 454 27.21 -20.20 23.77
N ARG A 455 27.46 -19.71 22.55
CA ARG A 455 27.57 -18.27 22.24
C ARG A 455 26.28 -17.46 22.51
N VAL A 456 25.13 -18.12 22.71
CA VAL A 456 23.85 -17.46 23.00
C VAL A 456 23.27 -17.77 24.39
N LEU A 457 23.95 -18.57 25.22
CA LEU A 457 23.47 -18.95 26.55
C LEU A 457 23.22 -17.75 27.47
N GLN A 458 24.01 -16.69 27.32
CA GLN A 458 23.82 -15.44 28.07
C GLN A 458 22.48 -14.74 27.80
N ARG A 459 21.80 -15.07 26.70
CA ARG A 459 20.56 -14.40 26.26
C ARG A 459 19.38 -15.35 26.02
N ARG A 460 19.58 -16.67 26.11
CA ARG A 460 18.55 -17.68 25.84
C ARG A 460 18.63 -18.80 26.87
N ALA A 461 17.46 -19.28 27.32
CA ALA A 461 17.38 -20.42 28.21
C ALA A 461 18.00 -21.67 27.58
N GLN A 462 18.69 -22.47 28.41
CA GLN A 462 19.25 -23.75 28.02
C GLN A 462 18.11 -24.75 27.79
N MET A 463 17.98 -25.22 26.54
CA MET A 463 16.99 -26.23 26.15
C MET A 463 17.47 -27.00 24.93
N ILE A 464 17.02 -28.24 24.79
CA ILE A 464 17.22 -29.06 23.58
C ILE A 464 16.05 -28.79 22.64
N ARG A 465 16.34 -28.51 21.37
CA ARG A 465 15.35 -28.35 20.30
C ARG A 465 15.59 -29.41 19.25
N LYS A 466 14.57 -30.17 18.94
CA LYS A 466 14.55 -31.06 17.78
C LYS A 466 14.25 -30.22 16.55
N LYS A 467 15.15 -30.20 15.58
CA LYS A 467 15.06 -29.42 14.34
C LYS A 467 15.23 -30.32 13.14
N GLN A 468 14.41 -30.12 12.11
CA GLN A 468 14.50 -30.90 10.89
C GLN A 468 15.47 -30.26 9.89
N ILE A 469 16.41 -31.05 9.40
CA ILE A 469 17.16 -30.77 8.18
C ILE A 469 16.46 -31.56 7.08
N HIS A 470 15.92 -30.85 6.09
CA HIS A 470 15.17 -31.43 4.98
C HIS A 470 16.08 -32.04 3.92
N SER A 471 17.18 -31.34 3.59
CA SER A 471 18.21 -31.81 2.67
C SER A 471 19.60 -31.31 3.07
N LEU A 472 20.62 -32.10 2.76
CA LEU A 472 22.02 -31.82 3.06
C LEU A 472 22.91 -32.37 1.93
N LYS A 473 23.60 -31.48 1.21
CA LYS A 473 24.48 -31.86 0.10
C LYS A 473 25.85 -31.20 0.24
N ALA A 474 26.93 -31.94 0.06
CA ALA A 474 28.31 -31.47 0.10
C ALA A 474 28.95 -31.53 -1.29
N PHE A 475 29.78 -30.53 -1.58
CA PHE A 475 30.61 -30.43 -2.77
C PHE A 475 32.07 -30.26 -2.34
N PRO A 476 32.99 -31.08 -2.84
CA PRO A 476 34.40 -30.95 -2.48
C PRO A 476 34.99 -29.64 -3.00
N LEU A 477 35.90 -29.06 -2.20
CA LEU A 477 36.85 -28.04 -2.62
C LEU A 477 38.28 -28.57 -2.36
N GLU A 478 39.30 -27.91 -2.89
CA GLU A 478 40.68 -28.42 -2.75
C GLU A 478 41.15 -28.51 -1.29
N GLY A 479 41.89 -29.58 -0.99
CA GLY A 479 42.55 -29.78 0.30
C GLY A 479 41.57 -30.09 1.43
N HIS A 480 41.37 -29.13 2.33
CA HIS A 480 40.63 -29.29 3.59
C HIS A 480 39.25 -28.63 3.56
N PHE A 481 38.75 -28.27 2.38
CA PHE A 481 37.55 -27.45 2.26
C PHE A 481 36.46 -28.17 1.50
N LEU A 482 35.22 -27.93 1.90
CA LEU A 482 34.03 -28.37 1.17
C LEU A 482 32.93 -27.33 1.34
N VAL A 483 32.01 -27.29 0.38
CA VAL A 483 30.80 -26.45 0.46
C VAL A 483 29.62 -27.33 0.80
N VAL A 484 28.85 -26.96 1.82
CA VAL A 484 27.63 -27.65 2.22
C VAL A 484 26.42 -26.80 1.89
N HIS A 485 25.47 -27.35 1.15
CA HIS A 485 24.14 -26.80 0.94
C HIS A 485 23.16 -27.47 1.90
N LEU A 486 22.38 -26.66 2.63
CA LEU A 486 21.43 -27.13 3.63
C LEU A 486 20.05 -26.53 3.38
N HIS A 487 19.00 -27.36 3.43
CA HIS A 487 17.63 -26.89 3.58
C HIS A 487 17.10 -27.31 4.95
N THR A 488 16.67 -26.36 5.78
CA THR A 488 16.39 -26.62 7.21
C THR A 488 15.10 -25.96 7.67
N GLU A 489 14.49 -26.52 8.71
CA GLU A 489 13.42 -25.89 9.48
C GLU A 489 13.88 -24.53 10.03
N ALA A 490 12.94 -23.59 10.19
CA ALA A 490 13.19 -22.31 10.86
C ALA A 490 13.83 -22.49 12.25
N GLY A 491 14.81 -21.63 12.54
CA GLY A 491 15.49 -21.58 13.84
C GLY A 491 16.57 -22.65 14.04
N THR A 492 16.93 -23.40 13.00
CA THR A 492 18.09 -24.32 13.02
C THR A 492 19.40 -23.54 13.12
N TYR A 493 20.27 -23.93 14.06
CA TYR A 493 21.56 -23.29 14.28
C TYR A 493 22.64 -23.94 13.40
N ILE A 494 22.86 -23.35 12.22
CA ILE A 494 23.70 -23.96 11.17
C ILE A 494 25.17 -24.07 11.57
N LYS A 495 25.74 -23.04 12.20
CA LYS A 495 27.14 -23.06 12.66
C LYS A 495 27.36 -24.23 13.61
N GLU A 496 26.48 -24.36 14.60
CA GLU A 496 26.53 -25.41 15.59
C GLU A 496 26.22 -26.81 15.05
N PHE A 497 25.41 -26.92 13.99
CA PHE A 497 25.29 -28.16 13.24
C PHE A 497 26.61 -28.54 12.55
N VAL A 498 27.34 -27.56 11.98
CA VAL A 498 28.63 -27.81 11.33
C VAL A 498 29.69 -28.22 12.34
N HIS A 499 30.00 -27.39 13.34
CA HIS A 499 31.11 -27.64 14.27
C HIS A 499 30.71 -28.45 15.54
N SER A 500 29.48 -28.98 15.60
CA SER A 500 28.90 -29.75 16.72
C SER A 500 28.68 -29.01 18.05
N ASP A 501 29.29 -27.83 18.23
CA ASP A 501 29.33 -27.07 19.49
C ASP A 501 29.81 -27.93 20.67
N LEU A 502 30.94 -28.63 20.48
CA LEU A 502 31.53 -29.56 21.47
C LEU A 502 30.61 -30.75 21.80
N GLY A 503 29.95 -31.33 20.80
CA GLY A 503 29.08 -32.50 20.98
C GLY A 503 27.65 -32.18 21.44
N ARG A 504 27.29 -30.90 21.52
CA ARG A 504 25.96 -30.43 21.96
C ARG A 504 24.89 -30.49 20.87
N ASN A 505 25.28 -30.87 19.65
CA ASN A 505 24.39 -31.06 18.50
C ASN A 505 24.62 -32.45 17.91
N GLN A 506 23.55 -33.24 17.80
CA GLN A 506 23.61 -34.60 17.26
C GLN A 506 22.39 -34.93 16.38
N PRO A 507 22.60 -35.52 15.18
CA PRO A 507 23.88 -35.58 14.46
C PRO A 507 24.37 -34.17 14.05
N SER A 508 25.67 -34.04 13.88
CA SER A 508 26.38 -32.85 13.35
C SER A 508 27.19 -33.20 12.10
N LEU A 509 27.62 -32.21 11.31
CA LEU A 509 28.51 -32.46 10.17
C LEU A 509 29.80 -33.17 10.61
N ALA A 510 30.38 -32.74 11.73
CA ALA A 510 31.56 -33.38 12.33
C ALA A 510 31.34 -34.89 12.58
N SER A 511 30.19 -35.26 13.15
CA SER A 511 29.85 -36.67 13.41
C SER A 511 29.52 -37.45 12.15
N ILE A 512 28.96 -36.81 11.12
CA ILE A 512 28.64 -37.44 9.83
C ILE A 512 29.92 -37.75 9.05
N ILE A 513 30.86 -36.80 9.01
CA ILE A 513 32.13 -36.93 8.29
C ILE A 513 33.17 -37.74 9.09
N GLY A 514 33.05 -37.80 10.42
CA GLY A 514 33.99 -38.53 11.28
C GLY A 514 35.31 -37.79 11.52
N CYS A 515 35.32 -36.47 11.38
CA CYS A 515 36.45 -35.61 11.74
C CYS A 515 35.96 -34.25 12.25
N GLU A 516 36.84 -33.46 12.85
CA GLU A 516 36.50 -32.11 13.27
C GLU A 516 36.24 -31.24 12.04
N THR A 517 35.18 -30.43 12.14
CA THR A 517 34.72 -29.50 11.10
C THR A 517 34.52 -28.12 11.71
N ASP A 518 34.76 -27.09 10.92
CA ASP A 518 34.44 -25.71 11.29
C ASP A 518 33.85 -24.95 10.09
N ILE A 519 33.10 -23.89 10.38
CA ILE A 519 32.41 -23.09 9.36
C ILE A 519 33.17 -21.79 9.10
N MET A 520 33.68 -21.65 7.88
CA MET A 520 34.44 -20.47 7.47
C MET A 520 33.50 -19.35 7.03
N GLU A 521 32.52 -19.72 6.19
CA GLU A 521 31.54 -18.79 5.63
C GLU A 521 30.15 -19.40 5.61
N LEU A 522 29.13 -18.56 5.74
CA LEU A 522 27.73 -18.95 5.69
C LEU A 522 26.92 -17.89 4.97
N ASP A 523 26.09 -18.34 4.03
CA ASP A 523 25.18 -17.51 3.26
C ASP A 523 23.76 -18.09 3.32
N PHE A 524 22.79 -17.21 3.28
CA PHE A 524 21.42 -17.59 2.93
C PHE A 524 21.35 -17.79 1.41
N ALA A 525 20.93 -18.98 0.96
CA ALA A 525 20.99 -19.39 -0.43
C ALA A 525 19.59 -19.57 -1.04
N ASP A 526 19.48 -19.39 -2.37
CA ASP A 526 18.29 -19.72 -3.13
C ASP A 526 18.09 -21.24 -3.26
N VAL A 527 16.91 -21.65 -3.74
CA VAL A 527 16.56 -23.07 -3.85
C VAL A 527 17.45 -23.80 -4.86
N VAL A 528 17.80 -23.18 -5.99
CA VAL A 528 18.59 -23.80 -7.09
C VAL A 528 19.63 -22.83 -7.72
N PRO A 529 20.66 -22.41 -6.95
CA PRO A 529 21.59 -21.36 -7.38
C PRO A 529 22.42 -21.73 -8.62
N LYS A 530 22.84 -22.99 -8.80
CA LYS A 530 23.60 -23.40 -10.00
C LYS A 530 22.75 -23.31 -11.26
N THR A 531 21.50 -23.77 -11.16
CA THR A 531 20.54 -23.78 -12.26
C THR A 531 20.16 -22.36 -12.65
N ALA A 532 19.90 -21.49 -11.66
CA ALA A 532 19.62 -20.08 -11.88
C ALA A 532 20.82 -19.34 -12.52
N GLU A 533 22.04 -19.55 -12.03
CA GLU A 533 23.25 -18.93 -12.60
C GLU A 533 23.53 -19.39 -14.03
N ASN A 534 23.27 -20.67 -14.35
CA ASN A 534 23.38 -21.17 -15.72
C ASN A 534 22.44 -20.40 -16.67
N PHE A 535 21.17 -20.25 -16.28
CA PHE A 535 20.19 -19.54 -17.11
C PHE A 535 20.48 -18.04 -17.22
N ARG A 536 20.90 -17.38 -16.12
CA ARG A 536 21.28 -15.97 -16.11
C ARG A 536 22.46 -15.71 -17.04
N ALA A 537 23.54 -16.48 -16.92
CA ALA A 537 24.74 -16.31 -17.73
C ALA A 537 24.51 -16.62 -19.23
N LEU A 538 23.63 -17.58 -19.56
CA LEU A 538 23.17 -17.81 -20.94
C LEU A 538 22.27 -16.68 -21.45
N SER A 539 21.55 -15.99 -20.56
CA SER A 539 20.77 -14.81 -20.94
C SER A 539 21.66 -13.60 -21.23
N THR A 540 22.75 -13.40 -20.47
CA THR A 540 23.71 -12.30 -20.70
C THR A 540 24.73 -12.58 -21.80
N GLY A 541 25.08 -13.86 -22.03
CA GLY A 541 26.13 -14.25 -22.96
C GLY A 541 27.56 -14.02 -22.44
N GLU A 542 27.72 -13.72 -21.14
CA GLU A 542 29.01 -13.27 -20.57
C GLU A 542 30.10 -14.34 -20.53
N LYS A 543 29.75 -15.63 -20.63
CA LYS A 543 30.69 -16.76 -20.51
C LYS A 543 31.40 -17.13 -21.82
N GLY A 544 31.20 -16.35 -22.89
CA GLY A 544 31.93 -16.49 -24.14
C GLY A 544 31.47 -17.70 -24.97
N ILE A 545 32.42 -18.51 -25.45
CA ILE A 545 32.17 -19.62 -26.39
C ILE A 545 32.13 -20.95 -25.63
N GLY A 546 31.10 -21.76 -25.93
CA GLY A 546 30.94 -23.11 -25.38
C GLY A 546 32.05 -24.05 -25.84
N LYS A 547 32.59 -24.84 -24.91
CA LYS A 547 33.75 -25.71 -25.19
C LYS A 547 33.36 -26.91 -26.05
N SER A 548 32.14 -27.41 -25.88
CA SER A 548 31.63 -28.61 -26.54
C SER A 548 30.98 -28.27 -27.88
N THR A 549 30.27 -27.15 -27.94
CA THR A 549 29.49 -26.72 -29.11
C THR A 549 30.26 -25.78 -30.05
N GLY A 550 31.30 -25.09 -29.55
CA GLY A 550 32.03 -24.07 -30.31
C GLY A 550 31.20 -22.82 -30.66
N LYS A 551 30.00 -22.68 -30.10
CA LYS A 551 29.07 -21.57 -30.34
C LYS A 551 28.98 -20.66 -29.10
N PRO A 552 28.61 -19.38 -29.25
CA PRO A 552 28.44 -18.49 -28.10
C PRO A 552 27.41 -19.03 -27.10
N LEU A 553 27.75 -19.00 -25.81
CA LEU A 553 26.87 -19.40 -24.70
C LEU A 553 25.80 -18.33 -24.46
N THR A 554 24.85 -18.19 -25.39
CA THR A 554 23.78 -17.19 -25.31
C THR A 554 22.44 -17.72 -25.83
N PHE A 555 21.33 -17.27 -25.23
CA PHE A 555 19.98 -17.51 -25.75
C PHE A 555 19.60 -16.58 -26.91
N LYS A 556 20.36 -15.51 -27.15
CA LYS A 556 20.07 -14.57 -28.23
C LYS A 556 20.15 -15.27 -29.58
N GLY A 557 19.03 -15.25 -30.31
CA GLY A 557 18.86 -15.92 -31.60
C GLY A 557 18.43 -17.39 -31.50
N ALA A 558 18.32 -17.96 -30.29
CA ALA A 558 17.83 -19.33 -30.13
C ALA A 558 16.31 -19.41 -30.34
N PRO A 559 15.79 -20.44 -31.05
CA PRO A 559 14.36 -20.59 -31.24
C PRO A 559 13.68 -21.39 -30.12
N PHE A 560 12.37 -21.16 -29.97
CA PHE A 560 11.47 -22.13 -29.37
C PHE A 560 11.19 -23.21 -30.42
N HIS A 561 11.94 -24.31 -30.34
CA HIS A 561 11.94 -25.38 -31.35
C HIS A 561 10.84 -26.42 -31.13
N ARG A 562 10.18 -26.39 -29.96
CA ARG A 562 9.09 -27.31 -29.60
C ARG A 562 8.03 -26.60 -28.78
N VAL A 563 6.78 -26.63 -29.24
CA VAL A 563 5.63 -25.96 -28.61
C VAL A 563 4.47 -26.94 -28.58
N ILE A 564 4.01 -27.29 -27.37
CA ILE A 564 2.87 -28.17 -27.17
C ILE A 564 1.80 -27.39 -26.40
N PRO A 565 0.68 -27.03 -27.05
CA PRO A 565 -0.44 -26.36 -26.39
C PRO A 565 -0.95 -27.15 -25.19
N GLU A 566 -1.36 -26.44 -24.14
CA GLU A 566 -1.85 -27.00 -22.88
C GLU A 566 -0.82 -27.92 -22.20
N PHE A 567 0.46 -27.63 -22.40
CA PHE A 567 1.56 -28.33 -21.76
C PHE A 567 2.72 -27.39 -21.46
N MET A 568 3.52 -27.05 -22.48
CA MET A 568 4.72 -26.24 -22.33
C MET A 568 5.26 -25.71 -23.66
N ILE A 569 6.10 -24.68 -23.57
CA ILE A 569 6.94 -24.17 -24.67
C ILE A 569 8.41 -24.39 -24.33
N GLN A 570 9.18 -24.99 -25.24
CA GLN A 570 10.57 -25.39 -25.01
C GLN A 570 11.54 -24.66 -25.96
N GLY A 571 12.62 -24.16 -25.39
CA GLY A 571 13.68 -23.40 -26.06
C GLY A 571 15.06 -23.71 -25.48
N GLY A 572 16.04 -22.86 -25.79
CA GLY A 572 17.39 -22.91 -25.21
C GLY A 572 18.40 -23.81 -25.93
N ASP A 573 18.03 -24.43 -27.06
CA ASP A 573 19.01 -25.04 -27.98
C ASP A 573 19.59 -23.96 -28.90
N PHE A 574 20.62 -23.25 -28.41
CA PHE A 574 21.30 -22.22 -29.18
C PHE A 574 22.26 -22.79 -30.23
N SER A 575 22.59 -24.08 -30.15
CA SER A 575 23.55 -24.68 -31.07
C SER A 575 22.87 -25.26 -32.30
N GLU A 576 22.09 -26.33 -32.16
CA GLU A 576 21.50 -27.05 -33.29
C GLU A 576 20.07 -26.61 -33.60
N GLN A 577 19.49 -25.80 -32.71
CA GLN A 577 18.20 -25.12 -32.90
C GLN A 577 17.02 -26.07 -33.15
N ASN A 578 17.14 -27.34 -32.74
CA ASN A 578 16.17 -28.40 -33.04
C ASN A 578 15.90 -29.33 -31.85
N GLY A 579 16.50 -29.06 -30.69
CA GLY A 579 16.35 -29.85 -29.46
C GLY A 579 17.43 -30.91 -29.25
N THR A 580 18.36 -31.10 -30.19
CA THR A 580 19.46 -32.07 -30.06
C THR A 580 20.73 -31.47 -29.44
N GLY A 581 20.82 -30.14 -29.38
CA GLY A 581 22.01 -29.42 -28.95
C GLY A 581 21.90 -28.77 -27.57
N GLY A 582 22.69 -27.69 -27.40
CA GLY A 582 22.82 -26.93 -26.17
C GLY A 582 23.96 -27.40 -25.27
N GLU A 583 24.48 -26.47 -24.48
CA GLU A 583 25.58 -26.68 -23.54
C GLU A 583 25.42 -25.72 -22.34
N SER A 584 25.73 -26.19 -21.13
CA SER A 584 25.68 -25.34 -19.93
C SER A 584 26.96 -24.51 -19.79
N ILE A 585 26.92 -23.49 -18.94
CA ILE A 585 28.14 -22.73 -18.60
C ILE A 585 29.20 -23.56 -17.85
N TYR A 586 28.81 -24.73 -17.34
CA TYR A 586 29.67 -25.65 -16.60
C TYR A 586 30.24 -26.78 -17.49
N GLY A 587 29.89 -26.81 -18.78
CA GLY A 587 30.24 -27.87 -19.73
C GLY A 587 29.01 -28.47 -20.41
N ALA A 588 29.19 -29.57 -21.16
CA ALA A 588 28.13 -30.18 -21.96
C ALA A 588 26.84 -30.44 -21.16
N LYS A 589 26.97 -30.97 -19.94
CA LYS A 589 25.88 -31.32 -19.03
C LYS A 589 26.23 -31.04 -17.57
N PHE A 590 25.22 -30.82 -16.73
CA PHE A 590 25.35 -30.73 -15.27
C PHE A 590 24.20 -31.45 -14.56
N GLU A 591 24.41 -31.78 -13.28
CA GLU A 591 23.50 -32.55 -12.44
C GLU A 591 22.17 -31.85 -12.17
N ASP A 592 21.13 -32.61 -11.79
CA ASP A 592 19.92 -32.05 -11.19
C ASP A 592 20.24 -31.50 -9.80
N GLU A 593 19.88 -30.24 -9.54
CA GLU A 593 20.28 -29.56 -8.31
C GLU A 593 19.42 -29.99 -7.11
N ASN A 594 18.08 -29.91 -7.25
CA ASN A 594 17.06 -30.56 -6.42
C ASN A 594 15.69 -30.52 -7.14
N PHE A 595 14.67 -31.13 -6.54
CA PHE A 595 13.28 -31.13 -7.03
C PHE A 595 12.29 -30.62 -5.97
N ASP A 596 12.72 -29.68 -5.13
CA ASP A 596 11.92 -29.18 -4.01
C ASP A 596 10.66 -28.44 -4.49
N LEU A 597 10.77 -27.75 -5.63
CA LEU A 597 9.68 -27.05 -6.30
C LEU A 597 8.92 -27.97 -7.25
N LYS A 598 7.59 -27.92 -7.20
CA LYS A 598 6.68 -28.73 -8.03
C LYS A 598 6.14 -27.95 -9.21
N HIS A 599 5.70 -28.67 -10.25
CA HIS A 599 5.04 -28.09 -11.42
C HIS A 599 3.52 -27.94 -11.20
N ASP A 600 3.13 -27.28 -10.11
CA ASP A 600 1.76 -27.19 -9.62
C ASP A 600 0.93 -26.05 -10.24
N THR A 601 1.59 -25.14 -10.95
CA THR A 601 0.99 -23.93 -11.54
C THR A 601 1.54 -23.68 -12.95
N PRO A 602 0.80 -22.95 -13.80
CA PRO A 602 1.32 -22.52 -15.09
C PRO A 602 2.45 -21.49 -14.92
N PHE A 603 3.22 -21.32 -16.00
CA PHE A 603 4.28 -20.32 -16.17
C PHE A 603 5.53 -20.54 -15.31
N LEU A 604 5.77 -21.77 -14.90
CA LEU A 604 7.00 -22.16 -14.23
C LEU A 604 8.10 -22.41 -15.28
N LEU A 605 9.31 -21.95 -14.97
CA LEU A 605 10.50 -22.14 -15.78
C LEU A 605 11.27 -23.35 -15.23
N SER A 606 11.56 -24.33 -16.09
CA SER A 606 12.11 -25.62 -15.70
C SER A 606 13.10 -26.17 -16.73
N MET A 607 14.08 -26.96 -16.27
CA MET A 607 15.16 -27.47 -17.13
C MET A 607 14.69 -28.63 -18.00
N ALA A 608 14.99 -28.58 -19.30
CA ALA A 608 14.85 -29.75 -20.17
C ALA A 608 16.09 -30.64 -20.05
N ASN A 609 15.88 -31.96 -20.02
CA ASN A 609 16.95 -32.95 -19.91
C ASN A 609 16.63 -34.20 -20.74
N ALA A 610 17.62 -35.09 -20.89
CA ALA A 610 17.51 -36.39 -21.56
C ALA A 610 17.61 -37.56 -20.55
N GLY A 611 17.13 -37.33 -19.33
CA GLY A 611 17.28 -38.23 -18.17
C GLY A 611 18.03 -37.57 -17.00
N PRO A 612 18.10 -38.25 -15.83
CA PRO A 612 18.69 -37.69 -14.62
C PRO A 612 20.12 -37.16 -14.83
N GLY A 613 20.39 -35.96 -14.34
CA GLY A 613 21.71 -35.32 -14.35
C GLY A 613 22.19 -34.84 -15.72
N THR A 614 21.28 -34.62 -16.68
CA THR A 614 21.63 -34.21 -18.04
C THR A 614 21.12 -32.81 -18.42
N ASN A 615 21.16 -31.89 -17.45
CA ASN A 615 20.82 -30.49 -17.69
C ASN A 615 21.87 -29.82 -18.57
N GLY A 616 21.43 -29.07 -19.59
CA GLY A 616 22.29 -28.31 -20.50
C GLY A 616 21.92 -26.83 -20.49
N SER A 617 21.56 -26.30 -21.67
CA SER A 617 20.97 -24.96 -21.80
C SER A 617 19.47 -24.97 -22.09
N GLN A 618 18.91 -26.11 -22.50
CA GLN A 618 17.51 -26.19 -22.87
C GLN A 618 16.60 -26.07 -21.65
N PHE A 619 15.49 -25.36 -21.82
CA PHE A 619 14.50 -25.10 -20.78
C PHE A 619 13.09 -25.13 -21.39
N PHE A 620 12.08 -25.26 -20.54
CA PHE A 620 10.70 -25.07 -20.92
C PHE A 620 9.96 -24.16 -19.93
N ILE A 621 8.90 -23.53 -20.42
CA ILE A 621 7.94 -22.76 -19.63
C ILE A 621 6.61 -23.52 -19.66
N THR A 622 6.08 -23.88 -18.49
CA THR A 622 4.78 -24.55 -18.40
C THR A 622 3.64 -23.60 -18.76
N THR A 623 2.56 -24.11 -19.36
CA THR A 623 1.36 -23.32 -19.66
C THR A 623 0.12 -23.81 -18.90
N VAL A 624 0.26 -24.94 -18.20
CA VAL A 624 -0.68 -25.56 -17.25
C VAL A 624 0.11 -26.25 -16.13
N PRO A 625 -0.53 -26.68 -15.03
CA PRO A 625 0.10 -27.59 -14.06
C PRO A 625 0.55 -28.91 -14.72
N THR A 626 1.78 -29.34 -14.45
CA THR A 626 2.40 -30.52 -15.10
C THR A 626 3.06 -31.46 -14.08
N PRO A 627 2.31 -31.99 -13.10
CA PRO A 627 2.87 -32.78 -11.97
C PRO A 627 3.56 -34.08 -12.41
N HIS A 628 3.33 -34.57 -13.62
CA HIS A 628 4.02 -35.73 -14.18
C HIS A 628 5.53 -35.49 -14.48
N LEU A 629 5.96 -34.22 -14.41
CA LEU A 629 7.36 -33.76 -14.52
C LEU A 629 8.06 -33.63 -13.16
N ASP A 630 7.33 -33.73 -12.05
CA ASP A 630 7.90 -33.62 -10.70
C ASP A 630 8.94 -34.73 -10.45
N GLY A 631 10.04 -34.37 -9.81
CA GLY A 631 11.17 -35.28 -9.55
C GLY A 631 12.00 -35.65 -10.78
N LYS A 632 11.70 -35.06 -11.96
CA LYS A 632 12.41 -35.33 -13.23
C LYS A 632 13.03 -34.08 -13.83
N HIS A 633 12.43 -32.91 -13.63
CA HIS A 633 12.89 -31.64 -14.17
C HIS A 633 13.03 -30.60 -13.05
N VAL A 634 14.15 -29.89 -13.02
CA VAL A 634 14.44 -28.88 -11.99
C VAL A 634 13.66 -27.60 -12.30
N VAL A 635 12.70 -27.25 -11.46
CA VAL A 635 12.04 -25.94 -11.51
C VAL A 635 12.97 -24.90 -10.91
N PHE A 636 13.21 -23.80 -11.64
CA PHE A 636 14.20 -22.80 -11.25
C PHE A 636 13.76 -21.34 -11.45
N GLY A 637 12.50 -21.12 -11.88
CA GLY A 637 11.96 -19.77 -11.99
C GLY A 637 10.47 -19.76 -12.32
N LYS A 638 9.92 -18.55 -12.47
CA LYS A 638 8.54 -18.31 -12.88
C LYS A 638 8.46 -17.05 -13.73
N VAL A 639 7.58 -17.03 -14.72
CA VAL A 639 7.30 -15.83 -15.51
C VAL A 639 6.56 -14.82 -14.65
N LEU A 640 7.13 -13.63 -14.47
CA LEU A 640 6.52 -12.54 -13.70
C LEU A 640 5.75 -11.53 -14.57
N LYS A 641 6.19 -11.33 -15.81
CA LYS A 641 5.62 -10.38 -16.79
C LYS A 641 5.67 -11.00 -18.19
N GLY A 642 4.83 -10.50 -19.10
CA GLY A 642 4.78 -11.02 -20.48
C GLY A 642 4.10 -12.38 -20.63
N ILE A 643 3.23 -12.76 -19.68
CA ILE A 643 2.43 -14.00 -19.76
C ILE A 643 1.66 -14.09 -21.09
N SER A 644 1.17 -12.95 -21.59
CA SER A 644 0.46 -12.90 -22.87
C SER A 644 1.32 -13.29 -24.07
N VAL A 645 2.64 -13.08 -24.01
CA VAL A 645 3.61 -13.52 -25.02
C VAL A 645 3.78 -15.03 -24.96
N VAL A 646 3.92 -15.61 -23.75
CA VAL A 646 4.01 -17.07 -23.55
C VAL A 646 2.80 -17.77 -24.17
N ARG A 647 1.59 -17.25 -23.91
CA ARG A 647 0.34 -17.75 -24.50
C ARG A 647 0.27 -17.57 -26.02
N GLU A 648 0.84 -16.50 -26.57
CA GLU A 648 0.90 -16.29 -28.02
C GLU A 648 1.87 -17.29 -28.70
N ILE A 649 3.00 -17.59 -28.06
CA ILE A 649 3.92 -18.64 -28.50
C ILE A 649 3.20 -20.00 -28.46
N GLU A 650 2.55 -20.33 -27.34
CA GLU A 650 1.79 -21.57 -27.13
C GLU A 650 0.76 -21.82 -28.23
N ARG A 651 0.02 -20.78 -28.63
CA ARG A 651 -1.07 -20.86 -29.63
C ARG A 651 -0.59 -20.73 -31.07
N THR A 652 0.73 -20.69 -31.31
CA THR A 652 1.28 -20.66 -32.68
C THR A 652 1.00 -21.99 -33.39
N PRO A 653 0.56 -21.99 -34.66
CA PRO A 653 0.35 -23.22 -35.42
C PRO A 653 1.62 -24.08 -35.44
N LYS A 654 1.50 -25.36 -35.08
CA LYS A 654 2.62 -26.31 -35.10
C LYS A 654 2.67 -27.09 -36.41
N GLY A 655 3.89 -27.35 -36.88
CA GLY A 655 4.19 -28.27 -37.97
C GLY A 655 4.51 -29.68 -37.45
N SER A 656 5.26 -30.45 -38.24
CA SER A 656 5.79 -31.75 -37.82
C SER A 656 6.70 -31.62 -36.60
N ASN A 657 6.70 -32.61 -35.71
CA ASN A 657 7.51 -32.66 -34.48
C ASN A 657 7.27 -31.50 -33.48
N ASP A 658 6.05 -30.97 -33.43
CA ASP A 658 5.66 -29.88 -32.53
C ASP A 658 6.46 -28.56 -32.72
N THR A 659 7.13 -28.39 -33.86
CA THR A 659 7.86 -27.16 -34.19
C THR A 659 6.91 -26.07 -34.69
N PRO A 660 7.02 -24.81 -34.23
CA PRO A 660 6.22 -23.71 -34.77
C PRO A 660 6.36 -23.56 -36.30
N LEU A 661 5.25 -23.40 -37.03
CA LEU A 661 5.27 -23.18 -38.49
C LEU A 661 5.97 -21.87 -38.85
N SER A 662 5.75 -20.84 -38.04
CA SER A 662 6.48 -19.58 -38.11
C SER A 662 7.59 -19.61 -37.05
N PRO A 663 8.86 -19.34 -37.40
CA PRO A 663 9.96 -19.34 -36.44
C PRO A 663 9.69 -18.38 -35.27
N VAL A 664 9.70 -18.90 -34.05
CA VAL A 664 9.62 -18.12 -32.81
C VAL A 664 11.02 -18.04 -32.22
N ILE A 665 11.61 -16.85 -32.22
CA ILE A 665 13.03 -16.64 -31.91
C ILE A 665 13.16 -15.68 -30.72
N ILE A 666 14.07 -15.98 -29.80
CA ILE A 666 14.51 -15.05 -28.76
C ILE A 666 15.38 -13.99 -29.43
N THR A 667 14.78 -12.89 -29.88
CA THR A 667 15.49 -11.84 -30.64
C THR A 667 16.55 -11.12 -29.81
N ASN A 668 16.31 -11.01 -28.50
CA ASN A 668 17.26 -10.49 -27.53
C ASN A 668 16.97 -11.08 -26.15
N CYS A 669 17.98 -11.10 -25.29
CA CYS A 669 17.89 -11.52 -23.90
C CYS A 669 19.00 -10.83 -23.10
N GLY A 670 18.86 -10.85 -21.78
CA GLY A 670 19.81 -10.22 -20.87
C GLY A 670 19.37 -10.39 -19.43
N GLU A 671 20.09 -9.73 -18.55
CA GLU A 671 19.72 -9.57 -17.14
C GLU A 671 19.23 -8.13 -16.98
N LEU A 672 18.02 -7.96 -16.43
CA LEU A 672 17.48 -6.64 -16.12
C LEU A 672 18.10 -6.16 -14.81
N ALA A 673 18.80 -5.03 -14.86
CA ALA A 673 19.28 -4.40 -13.64
C ALA A 673 18.10 -3.82 -12.85
N GLU A 674 18.24 -3.74 -11.53
CA GLU A 674 17.15 -3.29 -10.67
C GLU A 674 16.77 -1.83 -10.99
N GLY A 675 15.50 -1.62 -11.36
CA GLY A 675 14.97 -0.30 -11.76
C GLY A 675 15.03 0.00 -13.26
N GLU A 676 15.63 -0.87 -14.06
CA GLU A 676 15.49 -0.79 -15.52
C GLU A 676 14.03 -1.03 -15.93
N ASP A 677 13.64 -0.37 -17.03
CA ASP A 677 12.36 -0.63 -17.67
C ASP A 677 12.32 -2.10 -18.10
N ASP A 678 11.31 -2.84 -17.65
CA ASP A 678 11.15 -4.25 -18.00
C ASP A 678 10.78 -4.45 -19.48
N GLY A 679 10.53 -3.35 -20.19
CA GLY A 679 10.21 -3.34 -21.62
C GLY A 679 8.84 -3.92 -21.92
N VAL A 680 8.03 -4.20 -20.89
CA VAL A 680 6.68 -4.73 -21.02
C VAL A 680 5.72 -3.55 -20.99
N ALA A 681 4.92 -3.40 -22.05
CA ALA A 681 3.91 -2.36 -22.11
C ALA A 681 2.97 -2.45 -20.90
N SER A 682 2.87 -1.36 -20.12
CA SER A 682 1.92 -1.29 -19.02
C SER A 682 0.49 -1.49 -19.53
N PRO A 683 -0.40 -2.10 -18.73
CA PRO A 683 -1.81 -2.18 -19.08
C PRO A 683 -2.34 -0.79 -19.44
N ASP A 684 -3.11 -0.70 -20.52
CA ASP A 684 -3.72 0.57 -20.91
C ASP A 684 -4.66 1.06 -19.79
N VAL A 685 -4.62 2.35 -19.48
CA VAL A 685 -5.45 2.96 -18.44
C VAL A 685 -6.92 2.62 -18.67
N GLY A 686 -7.53 1.92 -17.71
CA GLY A 686 -8.92 1.47 -17.77
C GLY A 686 -9.14 0.04 -18.25
N ASP A 687 -8.12 -0.67 -18.75
CA ASP A 687 -8.19 -2.11 -19.01
C ASP A 687 -7.79 -2.88 -17.75
N LYS A 688 -8.78 -3.48 -17.08
CA LYS A 688 -8.61 -4.26 -15.84
C LYS A 688 -8.62 -5.78 -16.07
N TYR A 689 -8.70 -6.22 -17.32
CA TYR A 689 -8.89 -7.63 -17.67
C TYR A 689 -7.55 -8.26 -18.07
N ALA A 690 -7.36 -9.55 -17.78
CA ALA A 690 -6.19 -10.27 -18.26
C ALA A 690 -6.20 -10.31 -19.79
N ASP A 691 -5.03 -10.34 -20.44
CA ASP A 691 -4.98 -10.39 -21.91
C ASP A 691 -5.62 -11.66 -22.46
N TRP A 692 -5.41 -12.79 -21.80
CA TRP A 692 -6.04 -14.07 -22.12
C TRP A 692 -7.09 -14.43 -21.05
N PRO A 693 -8.29 -14.89 -21.46
CA PRO A 693 -9.35 -15.27 -20.53
C PRO A 693 -8.94 -16.36 -19.52
N ASP A 694 -8.14 -17.34 -19.94
CA ASP A 694 -7.62 -18.43 -19.09
C ASP A 694 -6.86 -17.93 -17.86
N ASP A 695 -6.31 -16.71 -17.94
CA ASP A 695 -5.48 -16.09 -16.90
C ASP A 695 -6.27 -15.02 -16.12
N TYR A 696 -7.58 -14.89 -16.33
CA TYR A 696 -8.46 -13.96 -15.62
C TYR A 696 -9.10 -14.61 -14.40
N GLU A 697 -8.82 -14.07 -13.21
CA GLU A 697 -9.31 -14.61 -11.94
C GLU A 697 -10.70 -14.10 -11.52
N GLY A 698 -11.34 -13.26 -12.35
CA GLY A 698 -12.68 -12.71 -12.07
C GLY A 698 -13.83 -13.60 -12.57
N PRO A 699 -15.09 -13.17 -12.38
CA PRO A 699 -16.26 -13.87 -12.88
C PRO A 699 -16.22 -14.06 -14.41
N MET A 700 -16.53 -15.28 -14.87
CA MET A 700 -16.40 -15.73 -16.25
C MET A 700 -17.66 -16.45 -16.76
N GLU A 701 -18.81 -16.22 -16.14
CA GLU A 701 -20.10 -16.71 -16.67
C GLU A 701 -20.43 -16.01 -18.00
N ASP A 702 -21.34 -16.57 -18.80
CA ASP A 702 -21.62 -16.04 -20.15
C ASP A 702 -22.01 -14.56 -20.18
N LYS A 703 -22.80 -14.11 -19.19
CA LYS A 703 -23.15 -12.69 -19.02
C LYS A 703 -21.92 -11.80 -18.74
N ASP A 704 -20.94 -12.34 -18.02
CA ASP A 704 -19.73 -11.64 -17.63
C ASP A 704 -18.81 -11.51 -18.85
N LEU A 705 -18.70 -12.57 -19.68
CA LEU A 705 -17.99 -12.51 -20.97
C LEU A 705 -18.50 -11.37 -21.87
N VAL A 706 -19.83 -11.24 -21.96
CA VAL A 706 -20.47 -10.16 -22.74
C VAL A 706 -20.16 -8.79 -22.13
N ALA A 707 -20.22 -8.64 -20.81
CA ALA A 707 -19.90 -7.39 -20.11
C ALA A 707 -18.42 -6.98 -20.28
N ILE A 708 -17.50 -7.93 -20.10
CA ILE A 708 -16.05 -7.73 -20.29
C ILE A 708 -15.78 -7.27 -21.73
N ALA A 709 -16.34 -7.97 -22.71
CA ALA A 709 -16.17 -7.63 -24.11
C ALA A 709 -16.77 -6.26 -24.46
N GLN A 710 -17.88 -5.88 -23.82
CA GLN A 710 -18.50 -4.58 -24.00
C GLN A 710 -17.62 -3.45 -23.44
N ASP A 711 -16.98 -3.63 -22.29
CA ASP A 711 -16.00 -2.68 -21.74
C ASP A 711 -14.77 -2.54 -22.64
N LEU A 712 -14.20 -3.67 -23.08
CA LEU A 712 -13.07 -3.69 -23.99
C LEU A 712 -13.39 -3.04 -25.34
N LYS A 713 -14.60 -3.25 -25.87
CA LYS A 713 -15.11 -2.57 -27.07
C LYS A 713 -15.16 -1.05 -26.84
N ASN A 714 -15.67 -0.61 -25.70
CA ASN A 714 -15.75 0.82 -25.37
C ASN A 714 -14.37 1.47 -25.26
N LEU A 715 -13.40 0.77 -24.68
CA LEU A 715 -12.02 1.20 -24.63
C LEU A 715 -11.38 1.20 -26.04
N GLY A 716 -11.65 0.20 -26.87
CA GLY A 716 -11.26 0.21 -28.28
C GLY A 716 -11.82 1.43 -29.03
N ASN A 717 -13.07 1.81 -28.74
CA ASN A 717 -13.71 2.99 -29.34
C ASN A 717 -13.03 4.30 -28.90
N SER A 718 -12.56 4.40 -27.66
CA SER A 718 -11.84 5.60 -27.20
C SER A 718 -10.49 5.74 -27.91
N PHE A 719 -9.72 4.66 -28.03
CA PHE A 719 -8.48 4.65 -28.82
C PHE A 719 -8.72 4.95 -30.30
N PHE A 720 -9.81 4.41 -30.87
CA PHE A 720 -10.18 4.69 -32.24
C PHE A 720 -10.45 6.18 -32.48
N LYS A 721 -11.18 6.84 -31.56
CA LYS A 721 -11.43 8.28 -31.59
C LYS A 721 -10.14 9.09 -31.46
N ALA A 722 -9.20 8.61 -30.65
CA ALA A 722 -7.85 9.18 -30.53
C ALA A 722 -6.94 8.90 -31.75
N LYS A 723 -7.43 8.18 -32.77
CA LYS A 723 -6.69 7.75 -33.98
C LYS A 723 -5.53 6.79 -33.68
N ASP A 724 -5.47 6.20 -32.50
CA ASP A 724 -4.55 5.11 -32.19
C ASP A 724 -5.17 3.78 -32.66
N TYR A 725 -5.07 3.53 -33.97
CA TYR A 725 -5.70 2.39 -34.60
C TYR A 725 -5.08 1.05 -34.17
N ALA A 726 -3.80 1.04 -33.79
CA ALA A 726 -3.11 -0.17 -33.35
C ALA A 726 -3.65 -0.62 -31.97
N LYS A 727 -3.72 0.30 -30.99
CA LYS A 727 -4.29 -0.02 -29.68
C LYS A 727 -5.78 -0.34 -29.77
N ALA A 728 -6.54 0.41 -30.57
CA ALA A 728 -7.95 0.13 -30.80
C ALA A 728 -8.15 -1.30 -31.35
N MET A 729 -7.37 -1.68 -32.37
CA MET A 729 -7.40 -3.02 -32.96
C MET A 729 -7.11 -4.11 -31.92
N ASN A 730 -6.12 -3.89 -31.05
CA ASN A 730 -5.78 -4.82 -29.97
C ASN A 730 -6.92 -5.00 -28.97
N LYS A 731 -7.61 -3.92 -28.57
CA LYS A 731 -8.76 -4.02 -27.66
C LYS A 731 -9.95 -4.74 -28.29
N TYR A 732 -10.26 -4.50 -29.57
CA TYR A 732 -11.29 -5.27 -30.25
C TYR A 732 -10.91 -6.75 -30.41
N LYS A 733 -9.64 -7.05 -30.70
CA LYS A 733 -9.12 -8.43 -30.74
C LYS A 733 -9.29 -9.11 -29.38
N LYS A 734 -8.97 -8.41 -28.28
CA LYS A 734 -9.16 -8.91 -26.91
C LYS A 734 -10.64 -9.13 -26.58
N ALA A 735 -11.53 -8.21 -26.93
CA ALA A 735 -12.97 -8.37 -26.75
C ALA A 735 -13.51 -9.62 -27.47
N ILE A 736 -13.11 -9.83 -28.73
CA ILE A 736 -13.49 -11.02 -29.52
C ILE A 736 -12.97 -12.30 -28.86
N ARG A 737 -11.77 -12.27 -28.30
CA ARG A 737 -11.15 -13.40 -27.59
C ARG A 737 -11.99 -13.82 -26.39
N TYR A 738 -12.37 -12.88 -25.50
CA TYR A 738 -13.26 -13.18 -24.36
C TYR A 738 -14.61 -13.76 -24.81
N LEU A 739 -15.20 -13.23 -25.87
CA LEU A 739 -16.45 -13.79 -26.41
C LEU A 739 -16.26 -15.20 -26.98
N SER A 740 -15.05 -15.58 -27.38
CA SER A 740 -14.79 -16.88 -28.00
C SER A 740 -14.68 -18.03 -26.99
N GLU A 741 -14.65 -17.73 -25.68
CA GLU A 741 -14.79 -18.74 -24.61
C GLU A 741 -16.17 -19.40 -24.61
N LYS A 742 -17.18 -18.75 -25.20
CA LYS A 742 -18.49 -19.34 -25.54
C LYS A 742 -18.57 -19.55 -27.06
N PRO A 743 -18.07 -20.69 -27.59
CA PRO A 743 -17.98 -20.92 -29.03
C PRO A 743 -19.30 -21.39 -29.66
N VAL A 744 -20.19 -22.00 -28.87
CA VAL A 744 -21.47 -22.58 -29.31
C VAL A 744 -22.55 -22.21 -28.30
N PHE A 745 -23.76 -21.95 -28.81
CA PHE A 745 -24.96 -21.78 -28.00
C PHE A 745 -25.73 -23.11 -27.93
N ASP A 746 -26.24 -23.45 -26.76
CA ASP A 746 -27.05 -24.64 -26.51
C ASP A 746 -28.51 -24.26 -26.19
N ASP A 747 -29.37 -25.26 -25.97
CA ASP A 747 -30.82 -25.04 -25.76
C ASP A 747 -31.14 -24.33 -24.43
N ASP A 748 -30.19 -24.27 -23.49
CA ASP A 748 -30.34 -23.60 -22.19
C ASP A 748 -29.99 -22.09 -22.26
N ASP A 749 -29.35 -21.63 -23.34
CA ASP A 749 -28.98 -20.24 -23.54
C ASP A 749 -30.20 -19.34 -23.86
N THR A 750 -30.34 -18.24 -23.12
CA THR A 750 -31.48 -17.34 -23.30
C THR A 750 -31.37 -16.55 -24.62
N PRO A 751 -32.50 -16.30 -25.31
CA PRO A 751 -32.51 -15.44 -26.51
C PRO A 751 -31.90 -14.04 -26.25
N GLU A 752 -32.06 -13.52 -25.04
CA GLU A 752 -31.46 -12.26 -24.60
C GLU A 752 -29.93 -12.32 -24.59
N LEU A 753 -29.34 -13.38 -24.03
CA LEU A 753 -27.90 -13.58 -23.99
C LEU A 753 -27.30 -13.64 -25.40
N ILE A 754 -27.91 -14.43 -26.29
CA ILE A 754 -27.44 -14.59 -27.67
C ILE A 754 -27.49 -13.25 -28.42
N ARG A 755 -28.59 -12.50 -28.25
CA ARG A 755 -28.74 -11.16 -28.84
C ARG A 755 -27.66 -10.22 -28.34
N ASP A 756 -27.44 -10.17 -27.03
CA ASP A 756 -26.48 -9.25 -26.42
C ASP A 756 -25.03 -9.62 -26.80
N TYR A 757 -24.73 -10.91 -26.92
CA TYR A 757 -23.46 -11.42 -27.43
C TYR A 757 -23.15 -10.90 -28.85
N TYR A 758 -24.09 -11.07 -29.80
CA TYR A 758 -23.89 -10.60 -31.17
C TYR A 758 -23.88 -9.07 -31.27
N ALA A 759 -24.65 -8.37 -30.42
CA ALA A 759 -24.64 -6.91 -30.32
C ALA A 759 -23.27 -6.34 -29.90
N VAL A 760 -22.40 -7.15 -29.29
CA VAL A 760 -21.01 -6.80 -28.99
C VAL A 760 -20.05 -7.35 -30.04
N LYS A 761 -20.16 -8.64 -30.41
CA LYS A 761 -19.22 -9.33 -31.29
C LYS A 761 -19.15 -8.72 -32.69
N ILE A 762 -20.30 -8.43 -33.30
CA ILE A 762 -20.38 -7.90 -34.67
C ILE A 762 -19.68 -6.53 -34.76
N PRO A 763 -19.99 -5.53 -33.90
CA PRO A 763 -19.25 -4.28 -33.88
C PRO A 763 -17.75 -4.45 -33.64
N CYS A 764 -17.31 -5.41 -32.83
CA CYS A 764 -15.88 -5.63 -32.60
C CYS A 764 -15.15 -6.07 -33.89
N TYR A 765 -15.70 -7.03 -34.66
CA TYR A 765 -15.12 -7.43 -35.94
C TYR A 765 -15.14 -6.28 -36.96
N LEU A 766 -16.28 -5.58 -37.07
CA LEU A 766 -16.41 -4.42 -37.95
C LEU A 766 -15.35 -3.35 -37.61
N ASN A 767 -15.18 -3.03 -36.33
CA ASN A 767 -14.24 -1.99 -35.90
C ASN A 767 -12.78 -2.44 -36.03
N ARG A 768 -12.47 -3.71 -35.70
CA ARG A 768 -11.13 -4.29 -35.88
C ARG A 768 -10.71 -4.26 -37.35
N GLY A 769 -11.57 -4.72 -38.27
CA GLY A 769 -11.28 -4.67 -39.69
C GLY A 769 -11.20 -3.23 -40.24
N PHE A 770 -11.92 -2.27 -39.64
CA PHE A 770 -11.76 -0.86 -40.01
C PHE A 770 -10.41 -0.29 -39.55
N CYS A 771 -9.94 -0.64 -38.34
CA CYS A 771 -8.56 -0.34 -37.93
C CYS A 771 -7.54 -0.97 -38.89
N ALA A 772 -7.75 -2.22 -39.28
CA ALA A 772 -6.87 -2.92 -40.21
C ALA A 772 -6.73 -2.18 -41.56
N LEU A 773 -7.84 -1.67 -42.11
CA LEU A 773 -7.81 -0.80 -43.29
C LEU A 773 -6.98 0.47 -43.06
N LYS A 774 -7.13 1.12 -41.90
CA LYS A 774 -6.36 2.32 -41.55
C LYS A 774 -4.87 2.05 -41.37
N LEU A 775 -4.51 0.83 -40.97
CA LEU A 775 -3.13 0.37 -40.79
C LEU A 775 -2.53 -0.28 -42.04
N GLY A 776 -3.25 -0.29 -43.18
CA GLY A 776 -2.76 -0.89 -44.42
C GLY A 776 -2.70 -2.41 -44.39
N GLN A 777 -3.56 -3.07 -43.61
CA GLN A 777 -3.67 -4.53 -43.48
C GLN A 777 -4.96 -5.03 -44.15
N PRO A 778 -5.06 -5.03 -45.50
CA PRO A 778 -6.28 -5.37 -46.21
C PRO A 778 -6.71 -6.83 -45.99
N GLU A 779 -5.77 -7.75 -45.76
CA GLU A 779 -6.11 -9.17 -45.60
C GLU A 779 -6.86 -9.47 -44.30
N LEU A 780 -6.44 -8.82 -43.22
CA LEU A 780 -7.16 -8.91 -41.95
C LEU A 780 -8.54 -8.27 -42.06
N ALA A 781 -8.64 -7.13 -42.76
CA ALA A 781 -9.92 -6.49 -43.01
C ALA A 781 -10.86 -7.40 -43.81
N ILE A 782 -10.38 -8.06 -44.87
CA ILE A 782 -11.18 -9.00 -45.67
C ILE A 782 -11.67 -10.17 -44.81
N LYS A 783 -10.78 -10.75 -44.00
CA LYS A 783 -11.12 -11.83 -43.09
C LYS A 783 -12.22 -11.41 -42.11
N ASP A 784 -12.06 -10.27 -41.44
CA ASP A 784 -13.00 -9.79 -40.43
C ASP A 784 -14.38 -9.47 -41.01
N MET A 785 -14.42 -8.80 -42.16
CA MET A 785 -15.71 -8.49 -42.81
C MET A 785 -16.40 -9.75 -43.34
N THR A 786 -15.64 -10.75 -43.77
CA THR A 786 -16.20 -12.03 -44.23
C THR A 786 -16.84 -12.78 -43.07
N VAL A 787 -16.18 -12.84 -41.90
CA VAL A 787 -16.76 -13.42 -40.68
C VAL A 787 -18.10 -12.74 -40.33
N VAL A 788 -18.19 -11.41 -40.42
CA VAL A 788 -19.44 -10.69 -40.14
C VAL A 788 -20.56 -11.07 -41.11
N LEU A 789 -20.23 -11.32 -42.37
CA LEU A 789 -21.19 -11.70 -43.41
C LEU A 789 -21.58 -13.19 -43.36
N GLU A 790 -20.81 -14.02 -42.65
CA GLU A 790 -21.06 -15.46 -42.44
C GLU A 790 -21.80 -15.76 -41.14
N PHE A 791 -21.96 -14.79 -40.23
CA PHE A 791 -22.83 -14.95 -39.07
C PHE A 791 -24.28 -15.21 -39.47
N ASP A 792 -25.05 -15.83 -38.58
CA ASP A 792 -26.47 -16.09 -38.80
C ASP A 792 -27.19 -14.80 -39.25
N PRO A 793 -27.87 -14.80 -40.42
CA PRO A 793 -28.43 -13.61 -41.04
C PRO A 793 -29.39 -12.78 -40.18
N GLN A 794 -29.93 -13.35 -39.09
CA GLN A 794 -30.85 -12.66 -38.19
C GLN A 794 -30.17 -11.63 -37.26
N TYR A 795 -28.87 -11.76 -36.98
CA TYR A 795 -28.19 -10.86 -36.03
C TYR A 795 -27.53 -9.64 -36.67
N PRO A 796 -26.76 -9.75 -37.79
CA PRO A 796 -26.23 -8.56 -38.45
C PRO A 796 -27.36 -7.74 -39.07
N SER A 797 -27.48 -6.48 -38.64
CA SER A 797 -28.44 -5.55 -39.24
C SER A 797 -28.06 -5.23 -40.69
N GLU A 798 -29.01 -4.72 -41.47
CA GLU A 798 -28.73 -4.23 -42.83
C GLU A 798 -27.63 -3.16 -42.86
N ALA A 799 -27.56 -2.34 -41.81
CA ALA A 799 -26.50 -1.35 -41.65
C ALA A 799 -25.12 -2.02 -41.40
N ASP A 800 -25.07 -3.11 -40.65
CA ASP A 800 -23.83 -3.84 -40.38
C ASP A 800 -23.34 -4.59 -41.62
N LYS A 801 -24.25 -5.24 -42.35
CA LYS A 801 -23.97 -5.86 -43.65
C LYS A 801 -23.46 -4.81 -44.65
N THR A 802 -24.10 -3.64 -44.71
CA THR A 802 -23.65 -2.52 -45.56
C THR A 802 -22.22 -2.11 -45.22
N LYS A 803 -21.90 -1.91 -43.93
CA LYS A 803 -20.54 -1.58 -43.48
C LYS A 803 -19.54 -2.68 -43.84
N ALA A 804 -19.91 -3.95 -43.66
CA ALA A 804 -19.04 -5.09 -43.96
C ALA A 804 -18.71 -5.16 -45.45
N TYR A 805 -19.71 -5.13 -46.32
CA TYR A 805 -19.52 -5.09 -47.77
C TYR A 805 -18.71 -3.88 -48.22
N PHE A 806 -19.04 -2.68 -47.72
CA PHE A 806 -18.30 -1.47 -48.07
C PHE A 806 -16.81 -1.57 -47.68
N ARG A 807 -16.52 -1.96 -46.43
CA ARG A 807 -15.13 -2.07 -45.92
C ARG A 807 -14.36 -3.20 -46.60
N ARG A 808 -14.99 -4.34 -46.89
CA ARG A 808 -14.35 -5.44 -47.64
C ARG A 808 -14.08 -5.03 -49.09
N GLY A 809 -15.03 -4.34 -49.71
CA GLY A 809 -14.85 -3.71 -51.02
C GLY A 809 -13.64 -2.76 -51.04
N SER A 810 -13.54 -1.85 -50.06
CA SER A 810 -12.36 -0.97 -49.92
C SER A 810 -11.05 -1.74 -49.71
N ALA A 811 -11.06 -2.85 -48.97
CA ALA A 811 -9.87 -3.70 -48.81
C ALA A 811 -9.43 -4.31 -50.15
N TYR A 812 -10.38 -4.78 -50.96
CA TYR A 812 -10.10 -5.28 -52.31
C TYR A 812 -9.57 -4.18 -53.24
N VAL A 813 -10.05 -2.94 -53.11
CA VAL A 813 -9.47 -1.79 -53.84
C VAL A 813 -7.99 -1.61 -53.48
N ILE A 814 -7.63 -1.71 -52.19
CA ILE A 814 -6.23 -1.62 -51.73
C ILE A 814 -5.39 -2.77 -52.32
N ARG A 815 -5.95 -3.98 -52.42
CA ARG A 815 -5.31 -5.14 -53.08
C ARG A 815 -5.29 -5.07 -54.61
N ASN A 816 -5.89 -4.04 -55.20
CA ASN A 816 -6.10 -3.92 -56.65
C ASN A 816 -6.96 -5.06 -57.26
N ASP A 817 -7.79 -5.72 -56.45
CA ASP A 817 -8.81 -6.67 -56.91
C ASP A 817 -10.12 -5.92 -57.18
N LEU A 818 -10.16 -5.25 -58.33
CA LEU A 818 -11.25 -4.32 -58.67
C LEU A 818 -12.59 -5.01 -58.94
N GLU A 819 -12.59 -6.28 -59.38
CA GLU A 819 -13.84 -7.01 -59.66
C GLU A 819 -14.52 -7.44 -58.35
N SER A 820 -13.75 -7.99 -57.40
CA SER A 820 -14.26 -8.30 -56.05
C SER A 820 -14.71 -7.03 -55.32
N ALA A 821 -13.94 -5.93 -55.45
CA ALA A 821 -14.32 -4.63 -54.91
C ALA A 821 -15.65 -4.13 -55.46
N LYS A 822 -15.85 -4.20 -56.78
CA LYS A 822 -17.11 -3.81 -57.42
C LYS A 822 -18.28 -4.65 -56.92
N SER A 823 -18.12 -5.97 -56.87
CA SER A 823 -19.17 -6.89 -56.43
C SER A 823 -19.67 -6.55 -55.02
N ASP A 824 -18.75 -6.32 -54.08
CA ASP A 824 -19.12 -5.97 -52.71
C ASP A 824 -19.71 -4.55 -52.59
N LEU A 825 -19.21 -3.57 -53.34
CA LEU A 825 -19.76 -2.21 -53.33
C LEU A 825 -21.17 -2.14 -53.96
N GLU A 826 -21.46 -2.97 -54.96
CA GLU A 826 -22.82 -3.10 -55.51
C GLU A 826 -23.78 -3.73 -54.50
N LYS A 827 -23.33 -4.74 -53.74
CA LYS A 827 -24.11 -5.28 -52.61
C LYS A 827 -24.35 -4.23 -51.54
N ALA A 828 -23.33 -3.46 -51.16
CA ALA A 828 -23.49 -2.35 -50.20
C ALA A 828 -24.49 -1.29 -50.72
N LYS A 829 -24.44 -0.94 -52.00
CA LYS A 829 -25.39 0.00 -52.63
C LYS A 829 -26.82 -0.54 -52.63
N LYS A 830 -27.00 -1.85 -52.82
CA LYS A 830 -28.33 -2.48 -52.78
C LYS A 830 -28.96 -2.34 -51.39
N LEU A 831 -28.17 -2.46 -50.33
CA LEU A 831 -28.63 -2.34 -48.94
C LEU A 831 -28.80 -0.88 -48.50
N SER A 832 -27.94 0.03 -48.98
CA SER A 832 -28.02 1.47 -48.70
C SER A 832 -27.85 2.33 -49.97
N PRO A 833 -28.93 2.54 -50.74
CA PRO A 833 -28.86 3.19 -52.06
C PRO A 833 -28.46 4.66 -52.05
N LYS A 834 -28.59 5.34 -50.90
CA LYS A 834 -28.33 6.77 -50.73
C LYS A 834 -27.02 7.08 -50.01
N ASP A 835 -26.21 6.07 -49.69
CA ASP A 835 -24.94 6.26 -48.99
C ASP A 835 -23.90 6.89 -49.94
N GLY A 836 -23.56 8.16 -49.68
CA GLY A 836 -22.62 8.91 -50.52
C GLY A 836 -21.21 8.33 -50.53
N GLY A 837 -20.80 7.63 -49.46
CA GLY A 837 -19.49 6.96 -49.40
C GLY A 837 -19.43 5.76 -50.32
N VAL A 838 -20.48 4.92 -50.29
CA VAL A 838 -20.61 3.74 -51.17
C VAL A 838 -20.65 4.16 -52.64
N LEU A 839 -21.46 5.18 -52.97
CA LEU A 839 -21.60 5.67 -54.35
C LEU A 839 -20.27 6.19 -54.90
N LYS A 840 -19.57 7.02 -54.12
CA LYS A 840 -18.29 7.61 -54.52
C LYS A 840 -17.20 6.55 -54.73
N GLU A 841 -17.08 5.58 -53.82
CA GLU A 841 -16.09 4.51 -53.93
C GLU A 841 -16.38 3.62 -55.15
N LEU A 842 -17.66 3.28 -55.39
CA LEU A 842 -18.09 2.48 -56.54
C LEU A 842 -17.84 3.20 -57.88
N GLU A 843 -18.10 4.50 -57.97
CA GLU A 843 -17.73 5.32 -59.13
C GLU A 843 -16.22 5.29 -59.37
N GLY A 844 -15.42 5.42 -58.31
CA GLY A 844 -13.96 5.31 -58.39
C GLY A 844 -13.48 3.95 -58.90
N VAL A 845 -14.09 2.85 -58.44
CA VAL A 845 -13.78 1.49 -58.92
C VAL A 845 -14.18 1.31 -60.39
N ASN A 846 -15.37 1.78 -60.78
CA ASN A 846 -15.83 1.70 -62.17
C ASN A 846 -14.92 2.48 -63.12
N ALA A 847 -14.48 3.69 -62.73
CA ALA A 847 -13.52 4.47 -63.51
C ALA A 847 -12.18 3.75 -63.67
N LYS A 848 -11.66 3.12 -62.60
CA LYS A 848 -10.43 2.30 -62.65
C LYS A 848 -10.58 1.08 -63.56
N LEU A 849 -11.72 0.38 -63.49
CA LEU A 849 -12.02 -0.76 -64.36
C LEU A 849 -12.12 -0.35 -65.83
N GLN A 850 -12.76 0.79 -66.13
CA GLN A 850 -12.84 1.33 -67.48
C GLN A 850 -11.44 1.68 -68.01
N ALA A 851 -10.63 2.40 -67.22
CA ALA A 851 -9.26 2.74 -67.60
C ALA A 851 -8.39 1.48 -67.83
N LYS A 852 -8.58 0.42 -67.02
CA LYS A 852 -7.92 -0.88 -67.22
C LYS A 852 -8.31 -1.52 -68.55
N ARG A 853 -9.60 -1.58 -68.86
CA ARG A 853 -10.11 -2.12 -70.15
C ARG A 853 -9.61 -1.31 -71.35
N GLU A 854 -9.56 0.01 -71.23
CA GLU A 854 -9.02 0.87 -72.29
C GLU A 854 -7.52 0.66 -72.50
N LYS A 855 -6.75 0.47 -71.42
CA LYS A 855 -5.32 0.14 -71.48
C LYS A 855 -5.09 -1.24 -72.12
N GLU A 856 -5.87 -2.24 -71.73
CA GLU A 856 -5.85 -3.58 -72.33
C GLU A 856 -6.21 -3.52 -73.82
N LYS A 857 -7.28 -2.80 -74.19
CA LYS A 857 -7.67 -2.59 -75.60
C LYS A 857 -6.56 -1.91 -76.42
N LYS A 858 -5.87 -0.91 -75.86
CA LYS A 858 -4.72 -0.27 -76.51
C LYS A 858 -3.51 -1.20 -76.62
N ALA A 859 -3.27 -2.06 -75.63
CA ALA A 859 -2.21 -3.06 -75.67
C ALA A 859 -2.49 -4.15 -76.71
N TYR A 860 -3.72 -4.68 -76.76
CA TYR A 860 -4.15 -5.61 -77.81
C TYR A 860 -4.08 -4.97 -79.19
N ALA A 861 -4.53 -3.73 -79.36
CA ALA A 861 -4.42 -3.03 -80.64
C ALA A 861 -2.98 -2.83 -81.11
N LYS A 862 -1.99 -2.74 -80.19
CA LYS A 862 -0.55 -2.70 -80.50
C LYS A 862 0.08 -4.08 -80.74
N MET A 863 -0.57 -5.17 -80.34
CA MET A 863 -0.09 -6.54 -80.61
C MET A 863 -0.58 -7.07 -81.96
N PHE A 864 -1.63 -6.49 -82.52
CA PHE A 864 -2.23 -6.85 -83.82
C PHE A 864 -2.05 -5.79 -84.91
N ALA A 865 -1.28 -4.73 -84.63
CA ALA A 865 -0.77 -3.75 -85.58
C ALA A 865 0.75 -3.90 -85.65
#